data_AF-A0A816XJD2-F1
#
_entry.id   AF-A0A816XJD2-F1
#
_cell.length_a   1.000
_cell.length_b   1.000
_cell.length_c   1.000
_cell.angle_alpha   90.00
_cell.angle_beta   90.00
_cell.angle_gamma   90.00
#
_symmetry.space_group_name_H-M   'P 1'
#
loop_
_entity.id
_entity.type
_entity.pdbx_description
1 polymer ?
#
loop_
_entity_poly.entity_id
_entity_poly.type
_entity_poly.pdbx_seq_one_letter_code
_entity_poly.pdbx_strand_id
1 'polypeptide(L)'
;MSNANLHRSTNWRRKQAKLLINDLVVEFTRVTNQQENDTISCTTNAITDFDLYCDSDTNSSASFNRDMESPVALNSEKTKKDDERNDPPSIFPPIVLDDEQSEATIDLIHVATALIALKSRHNLSQRCIDDILSLLVILGINIPSSYKALCTLLRKRSQTHLSPSTHTICPHCENLSQEVCRCTTCGANYLPILPSKIPLFYTYNISKQLKAILSTSPDLVLHNKNAVRKTTMKDITDGNVYINLIEKDMGSIITLTMNVDGIQPNKGSDRSIWPVLLVINEIKRKKRYSPENTIIAGMWPGPSKPSRNEMSLFFKNIVSDLQDLEKGHVFQLYCPEHDYRCELLKVFLISACCDKPAQCLIQCLPEPTAFFGCGNCEIEGISVPTNNHGSIVSFAIYENDQLAYERTNERHDLLLEQQRKNKIQMANFTRYRGRRALIEAHKNTEKGIKGPCMLRILSYFDVGHSFLVDSLHNIYLGLFRRLLSLWLSHQDKDEQWSVYSRINYLSSLLSRIRFPSTTTRYPRSLNKFAKYKGSELRLVLLFGHSIFEKILKDEYYSHFLLLVLAIHYAESRCLTRDMVDIVGKLCNTFLYEFPKLYTTRQNVQVVHSISHLSETLRKFGPLSTYSTFNFENRLGVLTRSSKGTRRHATEMMNNLMYLRDACFESMKPDMNKVLHKLISPWLHMTNSYSNATKYSVRTLHPLNTSDQAISSIFPGEIVYYSTAFIDQVRFTTYDYARNKVADDSSIIFTTGSEENFGRIRCIFSINDAEPMFYVDVVSNMTAFTCRTTTDVYSYSNIQTGLSSDNTNSILISAKDIIEKCVFYERSDKICTFYRFPNLEECS
;
A
#
# COMPACT_ATOMS: atom_id res chain seq x y z
N MET A 1 52.17 27.94 26.49
CA MET A 1 51.75 27.05 27.60
C MET A 1 50.66 26.10 27.14
N SER A 2 50.98 25.29 26.14
CA SER A 2 50.09 24.36 25.44
C SER A 2 50.77 23.00 25.43
N ASN A 3 50.36 22.10 26.32
CA ASN A 3 50.52 20.63 26.25
C ASN A 3 50.13 19.89 27.55
N ALA A 4 49.75 20.58 28.63
CA ALA A 4 49.39 19.93 29.89
C ALA A 4 47.89 19.54 30.03
N ASN A 5 46.99 20.05 29.19
CA ASN A 5 45.54 19.83 29.36
C ASN A 5 44.94 18.67 28.55
N LEU A 6 45.69 18.05 27.63
CA LEU A 6 45.17 16.91 26.84
C LEU A 6 45.27 15.55 27.58
N HIS A 7 46.18 15.42 28.55
CA HIS A 7 46.40 14.15 29.25
C HIS A 7 45.47 13.89 30.46
N ARG A 8 44.77 14.91 30.98
CA ARG A 8 43.79 14.71 32.07
C ARG A 8 42.39 14.30 31.58
N SER A 9 42.01 14.61 30.33
CA SER A 9 40.71 14.24 29.73
C SER A 9 40.63 12.77 29.30
N THR A 10 41.74 12.21 28.82
CA THR A 10 41.81 10.82 28.32
C THR A 10 41.81 9.76 29.43
N ASN A 11 42.36 10.07 30.61
CA ASN A 11 42.35 9.14 31.76
C ASN A 11 40.99 9.09 32.49
N TRP A 12 40.18 10.15 32.45
CA TRP A 12 38.82 10.12 33.01
C TRP A 12 37.86 9.28 32.13
N ARG A 13 37.95 9.41 30.80
CA ARG A 13 37.14 8.63 29.84
C ARG A 13 37.44 7.13 29.87
N ARG A 14 38.70 6.72 30.08
CA ARG A 14 39.07 5.30 30.24
C ARG A 14 38.58 4.67 31.55
N LYS A 15 38.42 5.48 32.61
CA LYS A 15 37.95 5.00 33.92
C LYS A 15 36.42 4.79 33.95
N GLN A 16 35.67 5.60 33.20
CA GLN A 16 34.21 5.44 33.00
C GLN A 16 33.87 4.26 32.08
N ALA A 17 34.64 4.03 31.02
CA ALA A 17 34.43 2.88 30.13
C ALA A 17 34.70 1.51 30.81
N LYS A 18 35.63 1.45 31.78
CA LYS A 18 35.89 0.22 32.54
C LYS A 18 34.83 -0.10 33.60
N LEU A 19 34.08 0.90 34.09
CA LEU A 19 32.97 0.68 35.01
C LEU A 19 31.73 0.15 34.27
N LEU A 20 31.41 0.69 33.08
CA LEU A 20 30.30 0.19 32.26
C LEU A 20 30.50 -1.25 31.74
N ILE A 21 31.73 -1.66 31.46
CA ILE A 21 32.03 -3.02 30.94
C ILE A 21 31.93 -4.06 32.07
N ASN A 22 32.28 -3.71 33.31
CA ASN A 22 32.16 -4.65 34.43
C ASN A 22 30.70 -4.85 34.87
N ASP A 23 29.85 -3.83 34.78
CA ASP A 23 28.41 -3.96 35.08
C ASP A 23 27.68 -4.81 34.03
N LEU A 24 28.04 -4.68 32.73
CA LEU A 24 27.49 -5.52 31.65
C LEU A 24 27.88 -7.00 31.76
N VAL A 25 29.05 -7.33 32.30
CA VAL A 25 29.50 -8.72 32.47
C VAL A 25 28.82 -9.40 33.66
N VAL A 26 28.49 -8.65 34.71
CA VAL A 26 27.75 -9.18 35.87
C VAL A 26 26.28 -9.48 35.52
N GLU A 27 25.68 -8.71 34.61
CA GLU A 27 24.30 -8.92 34.17
C GLU A 27 24.16 -10.07 33.14
N PHE A 28 25.18 -10.28 32.29
CA PHE A 28 25.23 -11.39 31.34
C PHE A 28 25.41 -12.76 32.02
N THR A 29 26.09 -12.80 33.17
CA THR A 29 26.30 -14.03 33.95
C THR A 29 25.06 -14.41 34.79
N ARG A 30 24.11 -13.47 34.96
CA ARG A 30 22.86 -13.70 35.69
C ARG A 30 21.74 -14.22 34.78
N VAL A 31 21.76 -13.86 33.49
CA VAL A 31 20.77 -14.31 32.47
C VAL A 31 21.06 -15.73 31.97
N THR A 32 22.31 -16.17 32.01
CA THR A 32 22.73 -17.50 31.52
C THR A 32 22.43 -18.65 32.48
N ASN A 33 22.02 -18.38 33.73
CA ASN A 33 21.68 -19.41 34.74
C ASN A 33 20.17 -19.54 35.02
N GLN A 34 19.29 -19.05 34.14
CA GLN A 34 17.82 -19.20 34.25
C GLN A 34 17.15 -19.81 33.00
N GLN A 35 17.91 -20.40 32.08
CA GLN A 35 17.39 -21.02 30.84
C GLN A 35 17.48 -22.56 30.82
N GLU A 36 17.45 -23.22 31.98
CA GLU A 36 17.13 -24.63 32.07
C GLU A 36 15.80 -24.81 32.83
N ASN A 37 14.81 -25.37 32.12
CA ASN A 37 13.41 -25.61 32.48
C ASN A 37 12.42 -24.55 32.00
N ASP A 38 11.93 -24.72 30.78
CA ASP A 38 10.49 -24.83 30.49
C ASP A 38 10.27 -25.05 28.99
N THR A 39 10.24 -26.33 28.60
CA THR A 39 9.74 -26.78 27.29
C THR A 39 8.23 -26.93 27.41
N ILE A 40 7.46 -25.98 26.87
CA ILE A 40 6.01 -26.14 26.73
C ILE A 40 5.62 -25.91 25.27
N SER A 41 5.11 -26.98 24.67
CA SER A 41 4.50 -27.09 23.37
C SER A 41 3.33 -26.11 23.22
N CYS A 42 3.42 -25.18 22.25
CA CYS A 42 2.31 -24.31 21.88
C CYS A 42 1.55 -24.97 20.72
N THR A 43 0.43 -25.61 21.04
CA THR A 43 -0.54 -26.15 20.08
C THR A 43 -1.26 -25.00 19.37
N THR A 44 -1.17 -25.00 18.04
CA THR A 44 -1.83 -24.08 17.12
C THR A 44 -3.32 -24.42 16.97
N ASN A 45 -4.20 -23.47 17.31
CA ASN A 45 -5.57 -23.44 16.82
C ASN A 45 -5.69 -22.26 15.85
N ALA A 46 -5.88 -22.62 14.58
CA ALA A 46 -5.85 -21.77 13.40
C ALA A 46 -7.25 -21.28 13.00
N ILE A 47 -7.36 -20.04 12.51
CA ILE A 47 -8.58 -19.44 11.95
C ILE A 47 -8.18 -18.61 10.72
N THR A 48 -8.78 -18.97 9.57
CA THR A 48 -8.40 -18.64 8.18
C THR A 48 -8.81 -17.22 7.75
N ASP A 49 -8.07 -16.64 6.79
CA ASP A 49 -8.61 -16.33 5.44
C ASP A 49 -7.63 -15.46 4.63
N PHE A 50 -7.67 -15.62 3.30
CA PHE A 50 -6.73 -15.08 2.29
C PHE A 50 -7.29 -13.90 1.42
N ASP A 51 -6.52 -12.85 1.02
CA ASP A 51 -6.59 -12.20 -0.35
C ASP A 51 -5.80 -10.88 -0.59
N LEU A 52 -5.27 -10.74 -1.82
CA LEU A 52 -4.28 -9.75 -2.30
C LEU A 52 -4.79 -8.78 -3.41
N TYR A 53 -4.06 -7.66 -3.47
CA TYR A 53 -4.26 -6.37 -4.15
C TYR A 53 -4.50 -6.37 -5.69
N CYS A 54 -5.59 -5.71 -6.11
CA CYS A 54 -5.91 -5.37 -7.51
C CYS A 54 -5.60 -3.90 -7.82
N ASP A 55 -4.66 -3.63 -8.74
CA ASP A 55 -4.19 -2.27 -9.02
C ASP A 55 -4.57 -1.71 -10.42
N SER A 56 -5.34 -0.62 -10.47
CA SER A 56 -5.88 -0.02 -11.69
C SER A 56 -5.02 1.11 -12.29
N ASP A 57 -5.17 1.43 -13.59
CA ASP A 57 -4.23 2.27 -14.36
C ASP A 57 -4.26 3.77 -14.02
N THR A 58 -3.27 4.23 -13.26
CA THR A 58 -2.88 5.65 -13.14
C THR A 58 -1.35 5.79 -13.25
N ASN A 59 -0.88 6.38 -14.35
CA ASN A 59 0.51 6.84 -14.46
C ASN A 59 0.61 8.18 -13.72
N SER A 60 1.26 8.22 -12.56
CA SER A 60 1.69 9.47 -11.94
C SER A 60 2.96 9.99 -12.63
N SER A 61 2.89 11.24 -13.07
CA SER A 61 3.99 11.94 -13.75
C SER A 61 5.00 12.46 -12.74
N ALA A 62 6.19 11.85 -12.69
CA ALA A 62 7.38 12.53 -12.22
C ALA A 62 7.88 13.45 -13.34
N SER A 63 7.90 14.76 -13.09
CA SER A 63 8.40 15.76 -14.01
C SER A 63 9.92 15.61 -14.17
N PHE A 64 10.35 14.96 -15.25
CA PHE A 64 11.69 15.12 -15.80
C PHE A 64 11.61 16.13 -16.94
N ASN A 65 11.96 17.38 -16.66
CA ASN A 65 12.33 18.33 -17.71
C ASN A 65 13.71 17.96 -18.23
N ARG A 66 13.80 17.66 -19.52
CA ARG A 66 14.90 18.16 -20.36
C ARG A 66 14.56 17.99 -21.84
N ASP A 67 14.67 19.11 -22.53
CA ASP A 67 14.52 19.29 -23.97
C ASP A 67 15.44 18.34 -24.75
N MET A 68 14.89 17.70 -25.79
CA MET A 68 15.68 17.16 -26.89
C MET A 68 14.86 17.28 -28.17
N GLU A 69 15.46 17.96 -29.13
CA GLU A 69 14.89 18.37 -30.41
C GLU A 69 14.40 17.18 -31.25
N SER A 70 13.29 17.44 -31.94
CA SER A 70 12.64 16.54 -32.91
C SER A 70 13.48 16.42 -34.19
N PRO A 71 13.63 15.20 -34.74
CA PRO A 71 13.78 15.03 -36.17
C PRO A 71 12.57 14.31 -36.79
N VAL A 72 11.84 15.08 -37.60
CA VAL A 72 11.33 14.77 -38.94
C VAL A 72 10.76 13.36 -39.18
N ALA A 73 9.45 13.34 -39.43
CA ALA A 73 8.69 12.21 -39.91
C ALA A 73 9.11 11.77 -41.33
N LEU A 74 9.38 10.48 -41.50
CA LEU A 74 9.31 9.79 -42.78
C LEU A 74 8.42 8.55 -42.61
N ASN A 75 7.31 8.57 -43.33
CA ASN A 75 6.33 7.49 -43.45
C ASN A 75 6.99 6.28 -44.11
N SER A 76 6.87 5.10 -43.49
CA SER A 76 6.93 3.84 -44.21
C SER A 76 5.89 2.85 -43.65
N GLU A 77 5.30 2.13 -44.59
CA GLU A 77 4.02 1.45 -44.52
C GLU A 77 4.01 0.29 -43.53
N LYS A 78 2.97 0.25 -42.67
CA LYS A 78 2.68 -0.89 -41.79
C LYS A 78 1.92 -1.96 -42.58
N THR A 79 2.60 -3.04 -42.92
CA THR A 79 1.96 -4.33 -43.19
C THR A 79 1.41 -4.90 -41.89
N LYS A 80 0.08 -5.04 -41.80
CA LYS A 80 -0.61 -5.73 -40.71
C LYS A 80 -0.31 -7.23 -40.82
N LYS A 81 0.33 -7.80 -39.80
CA LYS A 81 0.16 -9.21 -39.45
C LYS A 81 -0.75 -9.24 -38.23
N ASP A 82 -1.88 -9.92 -38.40
CA ASP A 82 -2.87 -10.16 -37.36
C ASP A 82 -2.29 -11.15 -36.34
N ASP A 83 -1.83 -10.63 -35.20
CA ASP A 83 -1.62 -11.45 -33.99
C ASP A 83 -2.97 -11.56 -33.28
N GLU A 84 -3.58 -12.74 -33.37
CA GLU A 84 -4.71 -13.15 -32.54
C GLU A 84 -4.32 -13.00 -31.06
N ARG A 85 -4.86 -11.97 -30.41
CA ARG A 85 -4.83 -11.87 -28.96
C ARG A 85 -5.78 -12.91 -28.41
N ASN A 86 -5.22 -14.00 -27.90
CA ASN A 86 -5.93 -14.84 -26.94
C ASN A 86 -6.21 -14.00 -25.70
N ASP A 87 -7.40 -13.41 -25.66
CA ASP A 87 -7.95 -12.81 -24.45
C ASP A 87 -7.97 -13.87 -23.34
N PRO A 88 -7.60 -13.53 -22.09
CA PRO A 88 -7.71 -14.47 -20.99
C PRO A 88 -9.18 -14.91 -20.83
N PRO A 89 -9.44 -16.19 -20.49
CA PRO A 89 -10.80 -16.68 -20.32
C PRO A 89 -11.52 -15.87 -19.24
N SER A 90 -12.82 -15.64 -19.45
CA SER A 90 -13.75 -15.04 -18.47
C SER A 90 -13.44 -15.56 -17.07
N ILE A 91 -13.00 -14.66 -16.18
CA ILE A 91 -12.65 -14.96 -14.78
C ILE A 91 -13.90 -15.29 -13.95
N PHE A 92 -15.10 -15.12 -14.49
CA PHE A 92 -16.35 -15.33 -13.76
C PHE A 92 -16.97 -16.67 -14.13
N PRO A 93 -17.18 -17.58 -13.17
CA PRO A 93 -18.02 -18.74 -13.41
C PRO A 93 -19.44 -18.25 -13.76
N PRO A 94 -20.17 -18.96 -14.64
CA PRO A 94 -21.57 -18.66 -14.91
C PRO A 94 -22.37 -18.78 -13.60
N ILE A 95 -23.17 -17.76 -13.30
CA ILE A 95 -24.09 -17.78 -12.16
C ILE A 95 -25.22 -18.75 -12.53
N VAL A 96 -25.27 -19.89 -11.85
CA VAL A 96 -26.44 -20.79 -11.89
C VAL A 96 -27.49 -20.19 -10.96
N LEU A 97 -28.60 -19.74 -11.53
CA LEU A 97 -29.80 -19.40 -10.76
C LEU A 97 -30.52 -20.73 -10.51
N ASP A 98 -30.72 -21.10 -9.26
CA ASP A 98 -31.56 -22.25 -8.91
C ASP A 98 -33.02 -21.91 -9.27
N ASP A 99 -33.69 -22.80 -10.01
CA ASP A 99 -35.06 -22.60 -10.54
C ASP A 99 -36.18 -22.68 -9.47
N GLU A 100 -35.86 -22.71 -8.18
CA GLU A 100 -36.84 -22.84 -7.10
C GLU A 100 -37.31 -21.47 -6.54
N GLN A 101 -38.45 -21.03 -7.08
CA GLN A 101 -39.57 -20.24 -6.50
C GLN A 101 -39.32 -18.96 -5.66
N SER A 102 -39.95 -17.86 -6.07
CA SER A 102 -41.19 -17.30 -5.45
C SER A 102 -41.47 -15.87 -5.94
N GLU A 103 -42.75 -15.50 -6.05
CA GLU A 103 -43.26 -14.16 -6.35
C GLU A 103 -42.92 -13.14 -5.24
N ALA A 104 -41.63 -12.88 -5.00
CA ALA A 104 -41.21 -11.84 -4.07
C ALA A 104 -41.35 -10.47 -4.76
N THR A 105 -42.23 -9.61 -4.24
CA THR A 105 -42.27 -8.19 -4.61
C THR A 105 -40.89 -7.56 -4.41
N ILE A 106 -40.22 -7.20 -5.50
CA ILE A 106 -38.88 -6.60 -5.46
C ILE A 106 -39.00 -5.15 -4.96
N ASP A 107 -38.45 -4.87 -3.77
CA ASP A 107 -38.36 -3.50 -3.22
C ASP A 107 -37.57 -2.59 -4.17
N LEU A 108 -38.06 -1.39 -4.43
CA LEU A 108 -37.41 -0.41 -5.30
C LEU A 108 -36.01 -0.01 -4.81
N ILE A 109 -35.76 -0.04 -3.50
CA ILE A 109 -34.42 0.17 -2.98
C ILE A 109 -33.49 -0.96 -3.39
N HIS A 110 -33.95 -2.21 -3.41
CA HIS A 110 -33.13 -3.34 -3.85
C HIS A 110 -32.69 -3.14 -5.31
N VAL A 111 -33.60 -2.70 -6.18
CA VAL A 111 -33.26 -2.38 -7.58
C VAL A 111 -32.31 -1.19 -7.68
N ALA A 112 -32.51 -0.15 -6.87
CA ALA A 112 -31.62 1.00 -6.83
C ALA A 112 -30.18 0.61 -6.43
N THR A 113 -30.05 -0.20 -5.38
CA THR A 113 -28.78 -0.76 -4.90
C THR A 113 -28.12 -1.60 -5.98
N ALA A 114 -28.85 -2.47 -6.66
CA ALA A 114 -28.33 -3.31 -7.73
C ALA A 114 -27.85 -2.49 -8.94
N LEU A 115 -28.59 -1.46 -9.36
CA LEU A 115 -28.19 -0.59 -10.47
C LEU A 115 -26.97 0.27 -10.13
N ILE A 116 -26.82 0.72 -8.89
CA ILE A 116 -25.61 1.41 -8.42
C ILE A 116 -24.42 0.46 -8.39
N ALA A 117 -24.60 -0.76 -7.90
CA ALA A 117 -23.59 -1.81 -7.92
C ALA A 117 -23.12 -2.09 -9.36
N LEU A 118 -24.08 -2.27 -10.28
CA LEU A 118 -23.81 -2.52 -11.70
C LEU A 118 -23.09 -1.35 -12.36
N LYS A 119 -23.55 -0.11 -12.10
CA LYS A 119 -22.90 1.11 -12.58
C LYS A 119 -21.43 1.18 -12.14
N SER A 120 -21.17 0.90 -10.86
CA SER A 120 -19.83 0.92 -10.29
C SER A 120 -18.94 -0.14 -10.93
N ARG A 121 -19.43 -1.39 -11.00
CA ARG A 121 -18.68 -2.53 -11.52
C ARG A 121 -18.30 -2.38 -12.99
N HIS A 122 -19.24 -1.93 -13.82
CA HIS A 122 -19.04 -1.83 -15.27
C HIS A 122 -18.69 -0.41 -15.76
N ASN A 123 -18.47 0.54 -14.83
CA ASN A 123 -18.21 1.94 -15.13
C ASN A 123 -19.26 2.57 -16.09
N LEU A 124 -20.53 2.20 -15.93
CA LEU A 124 -21.61 2.67 -16.80
C LEU A 124 -21.81 4.18 -16.68
N SER A 125 -22.17 4.85 -17.77
CA SER A 125 -22.53 6.27 -17.75
C SER A 125 -23.87 6.48 -17.03
N GLN A 126 -24.16 7.70 -16.56
CA GLN A 126 -25.50 8.01 -16.03
C GLN A 126 -26.58 7.79 -17.09
N ARG A 127 -26.28 8.16 -18.34
CA ARG A 127 -27.16 7.96 -19.49
C ARG A 127 -27.51 6.48 -19.71
N CYS A 128 -26.51 5.59 -19.61
CA CYS A 128 -26.75 4.16 -19.75
C CYS A 128 -27.70 3.63 -18.66
N ILE A 129 -27.60 4.14 -17.43
CA ILE A 129 -28.55 3.80 -16.36
C ILE A 129 -29.93 4.37 -16.66
N ASP A 130 -30.05 5.60 -17.15
CA ASP A 130 -31.34 6.18 -17.57
C ASP A 130 -32.01 5.35 -18.68
N ASP A 131 -31.22 4.85 -19.65
CA ASP A 131 -31.72 3.98 -20.72
C ASP A 131 -32.18 2.61 -20.15
N ILE A 132 -31.42 2.00 -19.22
CA ILE A 132 -31.83 0.78 -18.51
C ILE A 132 -33.14 1.01 -17.72
N LEU A 133 -33.25 2.12 -17.00
CA LEU A 133 -34.47 2.47 -16.25
C LEU A 133 -35.67 2.63 -17.19
N SER A 134 -35.46 3.25 -18.35
CA SER A 134 -36.49 3.40 -19.37
C SER A 134 -36.97 2.04 -19.90
N LEU A 135 -36.06 1.09 -20.12
CA LEU A 135 -36.40 -0.28 -20.50
C LEU A 135 -37.22 -0.98 -19.41
N LEU A 136 -36.84 -0.86 -18.14
CA LEU A 136 -37.59 -1.46 -17.03
C LEU A 136 -39.01 -0.88 -16.93
N VAL A 137 -39.18 0.43 -17.15
CA VAL A 137 -40.50 1.09 -17.20
C VAL A 137 -41.35 0.57 -18.36
N ILE A 138 -40.76 0.37 -19.54
CA ILE A 138 -41.44 -0.23 -20.71
C ILE A 138 -41.91 -1.65 -20.40
N LEU A 139 -41.13 -2.41 -19.64
CA LEU A 139 -41.48 -3.77 -19.17
C LEU A 139 -42.51 -3.77 -18.03
N GLY A 140 -43.09 -2.62 -17.67
CA GLY A 140 -44.13 -2.50 -16.65
C GLY A 140 -43.60 -2.47 -15.21
N ILE A 141 -42.29 -2.34 -15.00
CA ILE A 141 -41.70 -2.24 -13.66
C ILE A 141 -41.84 -0.80 -13.15
N ASN A 142 -42.54 -0.62 -12.03
CA ASN A 142 -42.78 0.69 -11.43
C ASN A 142 -41.52 1.26 -10.75
N ILE A 143 -40.60 1.84 -11.52
CA ILE A 143 -39.31 2.37 -11.04
C ILE A 143 -39.08 3.84 -11.47
N PRO A 144 -38.29 4.65 -10.72
CA PRO A 144 -37.96 5.99 -11.18
C PRO A 144 -37.30 6.00 -12.56
N SER A 145 -37.72 6.91 -13.43
CA SER A 145 -37.26 7.00 -14.83
C SER A 145 -35.90 7.69 -15.03
N SER A 146 -35.20 8.05 -13.95
CA SER A 146 -33.86 8.66 -14.05
C SER A 146 -32.95 8.24 -12.91
N TYR A 147 -31.66 8.17 -13.20
CA TYR A 147 -30.58 7.91 -12.26
C TYR A 147 -30.62 8.88 -11.08
N LYS A 148 -30.90 10.17 -11.35
CA LYS A 148 -31.03 11.18 -10.28
C LYS A 148 -32.17 10.84 -9.32
N ALA A 149 -33.33 10.43 -9.84
CA ALA A 149 -34.47 10.07 -9.01
C ALA A 149 -34.21 8.77 -8.22
N LEU A 150 -33.53 7.79 -8.84
CA LEU A 150 -33.07 6.58 -8.19
C LEU A 150 -32.10 6.88 -7.04
N CYS A 151 -31.11 7.74 -7.27
CA CYS A 151 -30.20 8.23 -6.24
C CYS A 151 -30.94 8.96 -5.11
N THR A 152 -31.94 9.78 -5.42
CA THR A 152 -32.76 10.45 -4.40
C THR A 152 -33.57 9.46 -3.58
N LEU A 153 -34.06 8.37 -4.19
CA LEU A 153 -34.76 7.30 -3.49
C LEU A 153 -33.83 6.58 -2.50
N LEU A 154 -32.62 6.18 -2.94
CA LEU A 154 -31.62 5.58 -2.06
C LEU A 154 -31.23 6.53 -0.92
N ARG A 155 -31.01 7.82 -1.22
CA ARG A 155 -30.71 8.86 -0.23
C ARG A 155 -31.78 9.03 0.85
N LYS A 156 -33.07 8.89 0.49
CA LYS A 156 -34.18 9.09 1.43
C LYS A 156 -34.30 7.94 2.43
N ARG A 157 -33.95 6.70 2.03
CA ARG A 157 -33.94 5.53 2.93
C ARG A 157 -32.62 5.43 3.70
N SER A 158 -31.51 5.83 3.08
CA SER A 158 -30.19 5.86 3.72
C SER A 158 -30.14 6.97 4.77
N GLN A 159 -30.15 6.58 6.06
CA GLN A 159 -29.85 7.49 7.17
C GLN A 159 -28.36 7.91 7.19
N THR A 160 -27.53 7.30 6.33
CA THR A 160 -26.08 7.48 6.30
C THR A 160 -25.61 8.44 5.20
N HIS A 161 -26.53 8.98 4.38
CA HIS A 161 -26.18 9.94 3.35
C HIS A 161 -25.76 11.28 3.97
N LEU A 162 -24.61 11.81 3.55
CA LEU A 162 -24.05 13.05 4.11
C LEU A 162 -23.92 14.14 3.07
N SER A 163 -24.55 15.28 3.36
CA SER A 163 -24.33 16.51 2.63
C SER A 163 -23.00 17.15 3.05
N PRO A 164 -22.15 17.58 2.11
CA PRO A 164 -20.92 18.29 2.44
C PRO A 164 -21.21 19.70 2.94
N SER A 165 -20.40 20.17 3.88
CA SER A 165 -20.26 21.59 4.18
C SER A 165 -19.37 22.24 3.12
N THR A 166 -19.83 23.36 2.56
CA THR A 166 -19.06 24.13 1.57
C THR A 166 -18.37 25.30 2.24
N HIS A 167 -17.09 25.48 1.96
CA HIS A 167 -16.28 26.56 2.52
C HIS A 167 -15.62 27.34 1.40
N THR A 168 -15.51 28.66 1.57
CA THR A 168 -14.80 29.54 0.64
C THR A 168 -13.62 30.22 1.34
N ILE A 169 -12.58 30.54 0.57
CA ILE A 169 -11.43 31.30 1.06
C ILE A 169 -11.49 32.70 0.46
N CYS A 170 -11.39 33.71 1.32
CA CYS A 170 -11.39 35.11 0.90
C CYS A 170 -10.11 35.42 0.09
N PRO A 171 -10.22 35.86 -1.17
CA PRO A 171 -9.05 36.19 -1.99
C PRO A 171 -8.29 37.44 -1.52
N HIS A 172 -8.86 38.24 -0.59
CA HIS A 172 -8.22 39.47 -0.09
C HIS A 172 -7.47 39.25 1.22
N CYS A 173 -8.06 38.53 2.18
CA CYS A 173 -7.44 38.33 3.49
C CYS A 173 -6.96 36.89 3.72
N GLU A 174 -7.19 35.99 2.76
CA GLU A 174 -6.83 34.58 2.82
C GLU A 174 -7.34 33.87 4.08
N ASN A 175 -8.51 34.28 4.58
CA ASN A 175 -9.22 33.60 5.68
C ASN A 175 -10.47 32.88 5.16
N LEU A 176 -11.00 31.96 5.96
CA LEU A 176 -12.28 31.30 5.68
C LEU A 176 -13.41 32.33 5.65
N SER A 177 -14.27 32.23 4.64
CA SER A 177 -15.53 32.95 4.54
C SER A 177 -16.68 31.97 4.49
N GLN A 178 -17.81 32.38 5.06
CA GLN A 178 -19.07 31.63 4.99
C GLN A 178 -19.95 32.10 3.81
N GLU A 179 -19.60 33.24 3.20
CA GLU A 179 -20.35 33.84 2.10
C GLU A 179 -19.52 33.83 0.81
N VAL A 180 -20.22 33.73 -0.33
CA VAL A 180 -19.62 33.66 -1.68
C VAL A 180 -19.47 35.03 -2.32
N CYS A 181 -20.01 36.10 -1.70
CA CYS A 181 -20.00 37.46 -2.26
C CYS A 181 -19.33 38.50 -1.36
N ARG A 182 -19.20 38.23 -0.05
CA ARG A 182 -18.60 39.13 0.92
C ARG A 182 -17.80 38.33 1.96
N CYS A 183 -16.69 38.88 2.42
CA CYS A 183 -15.91 38.28 3.49
C CYS A 183 -16.47 38.67 4.86
N THR A 184 -16.83 37.70 5.69
CA THR A 184 -17.25 37.95 7.08
C THR A 184 -16.10 38.40 7.98
N THR A 185 -14.85 38.09 7.63
CA THR A 185 -13.66 38.46 8.41
C THR A 185 -13.17 39.88 8.13
N CYS A 186 -13.03 40.28 6.86
CA CYS A 186 -12.50 41.59 6.49
C CYS A 186 -13.52 42.53 5.85
N GLY A 187 -14.77 42.10 5.65
CA GLY A 187 -15.83 42.89 5.06
C GLY A 187 -15.73 43.11 3.55
N ALA A 188 -14.65 42.63 2.90
CA ALA A 188 -14.40 42.84 1.47
C ALA A 188 -15.47 42.17 0.59
N ASN A 189 -15.98 42.90 -0.41
CA ASN A 189 -16.82 42.35 -1.47
C ASN A 189 -15.95 41.71 -2.54
N TYR A 190 -16.35 40.55 -3.05
CA TYR A 190 -15.54 39.81 -4.03
C TYR A 190 -15.73 40.29 -5.47
N LEU A 191 -16.69 41.17 -5.76
CA LEU A 191 -16.85 41.73 -7.10
C LEU A 191 -15.65 42.64 -7.43
N PRO A 192 -14.96 42.43 -8.57
CA PRO A 192 -15.42 41.76 -9.80
C PRO A 192 -14.87 40.32 -10.02
N ILE A 193 -14.42 39.62 -8.99
CA ILE A 193 -13.89 38.25 -9.11
C ILE A 193 -15.03 37.31 -9.52
N LEU A 194 -14.85 36.63 -10.66
CA LEU A 194 -15.76 35.56 -11.11
C LEU A 194 -15.92 34.51 -10.00
N PRO A 195 -17.14 34.06 -9.65
CA PRO A 195 -17.37 33.03 -8.64
C PRO A 195 -16.56 31.74 -8.87
N SER A 196 -16.23 31.43 -10.13
CA SER A 196 -15.39 30.29 -10.52
C SER A 196 -13.91 30.42 -10.14
N LYS A 197 -13.46 31.60 -9.70
CA LYS A 197 -12.07 31.87 -9.27
C LYS A 197 -11.92 31.96 -7.74
N ILE A 198 -13.03 31.94 -7.00
CA ILE A 198 -12.99 31.93 -5.53
C ILE A 198 -12.59 30.51 -5.09
N PRO A 199 -11.46 30.34 -4.37
CA PRO A 199 -11.08 29.02 -3.88
C PRO A 199 -12.16 28.51 -2.93
N LEU A 200 -12.62 27.28 -3.18
CA LEU A 200 -13.63 26.63 -2.37
C LEU A 200 -13.25 25.18 -2.13
N PHE A 201 -13.72 24.62 -1.04
CA PHE A 201 -13.54 23.21 -0.71
C PHE A 201 -14.74 22.67 0.05
N TYR A 202 -14.81 21.35 0.15
CA TYR A 202 -15.88 20.63 0.81
C TYR A 202 -15.33 19.86 2.00
N THR A 203 -16.04 19.84 3.12
CA THR A 203 -15.76 18.93 4.24
C THR A 203 -16.99 18.12 4.59
N TYR A 204 -16.76 16.92 5.10
CA TYR A 204 -17.79 16.02 5.55
C TYR A 204 -17.61 15.72 7.03
N ASN A 205 -18.73 15.62 7.75
CA ASN A 205 -18.67 15.32 9.17
C ASN A 205 -18.12 13.90 9.40
N ILE A 206 -16.98 13.81 10.06
CA ILE A 206 -16.28 12.54 10.27
C ILE A 206 -17.04 11.67 11.28
N SER A 207 -17.56 12.27 12.36
CA SER A 207 -18.32 11.57 13.40
C SER A 207 -19.55 10.84 12.86
N LYS A 208 -20.33 11.46 11.97
CA LYS A 208 -21.50 10.82 11.35
C LYS A 208 -21.12 9.65 10.45
N GLN A 209 -19.99 9.73 9.74
CA GLN A 209 -19.49 8.61 8.93
C GLN A 209 -19.07 7.45 9.82
N LEU A 210 -18.33 7.74 10.89
CA LEU A 210 -17.94 6.73 11.88
C LEU A 210 -19.18 6.04 12.48
N LYS A 211 -20.22 6.79 12.87
CA LYS A 211 -21.47 6.21 13.36
C LYS A 211 -22.10 5.23 12.36
N ALA A 212 -22.15 5.58 11.09
CA ALA A 212 -22.69 4.72 10.03
C ALA A 212 -21.86 3.44 9.84
N ILE A 213 -20.52 3.56 9.81
CA ILE A 213 -19.61 2.44 9.60
C ILE A 213 -19.62 1.49 10.79
N LEU A 214 -19.47 2.04 12.00
CA LEU A 214 -19.32 1.24 13.21
C LEU A 214 -20.59 0.48 13.59
N SER A 215 -21.76 1.03 13.26
CA SER A 215 -23.06 0.36 13.48
C SER A 215 -23.35 -0.78 12.50
N THR A 216 -22.52 -0.94 11.45
CA THR A 216 -22.75 -1.94 10.38
C THR A 216 -21.56 -2.85 10.12
N SER A 217 -20.40 -2.62 10.75
CA SER A 217 -19.17 -3.36 10.45
C SER A 217 -19.01 -4.63 11.30
N PRO A 218 -19.23 -5.85 10.75
CA PRO A 218 -18.92 -7.10 11.45
C PRO A 218 -17.41 -7.35 11.61
N ASP A 219 -16.59 -6.62 10.84
CA ASP A 219 -15.14 -6.78 10.78
C ASP A 219 -14.38 -5.88 11.76
N LEU A 220 -15.10 -5.13 12.61
CA LEU A 220 -14.50 -4.30 13.64
C LEU A 220 -13.97 -5.18 14.78
N VAL A 221 -12.65 -5.14 15.00
CA VAL A 221 -11.98 -5.86 16.08
C VAL A 221 -11.34 -4.83 17.01
N LEU A 222 -12.09 -4.44 18.05
CA LEU A 222 -11.54 -3.60 19.10
C LEU A 222 -10.56 -4.42 19.96
N HIS A 223 -9.41 -3.83 20.27
CA HIS A 223 -8.37 -4.51 21.03
C HIS A 223 -8.85 -4.85 22.45
N ASN A 224 -8.60 -6.08 22.89
CA ASN A 224 -8.85 -6.49 24.27
C ASN A 224 -7.72 -5.96 25.16
N LYS A 225 -8.06 -5.22 26.23
CA LYS A 225 -7.08 -4.65 27.18
C LYS A 225 -6.21 -5.71 27.87
N ASN A 226 -6.64 -6.97 27.88
CA ASN A 226 -5.90 -8.09 28.44
C ASN A 226 -4.90 -8.73 27.46
N ALA A 227 -4.83 -8.26 26.21
CA ALA A 227 -3.86 -8.80 25.26
C ALA A 227 -2.45 -8.28 25.60
N VAL A 228 -1.60 -9.20 26.05
CA VAL A 228 -0.18 -8.99 26.34
C VAL A 228 0.53 -8.44 25.10
N ARG A 229 1.53 -7.57 25.30
CA ARG A 229 2.45 -7.13 24.23
C ARG A 229 2.92 -8.33 23.43
N LYS A 230 2.50 -8.42 22.17
CA LYS A 230 2.91 -9.50 21.28
C LYS A 230 4.41 -9.35 20.99
N THR A 231 5.11 -10.48 20.90
CA THR A 231 6.51 -10.54 20.45
C THR A 231 6.64 -10.29 18.94
N THR A 232 5.55 -10.43 18.21
CA THR A 232 5.43 -10.27 16.75
C THR A 232 4.36 -9.24 16.40
N MET A 233 4.59 -8.49 15.32
CA MET A 233 3.64 -7.54 14.74
C MET A 233 3.06 -8.11 13.44
N LYS A 234 1.74 -8.18 13.32
CA LYS A 234 1.03 -8.64 12.12
C LYS A 234 0.20 -7.53 11.45
N ASP A 235 -0.26 -6.54 12.22
CA ASP A 235 -1.03 -5.39 11.74
C ASP A 235 -0.50 -4.05 12.26
N ILE A 236 -1.03 -2.94 11.73
CA ILE A 236 -0.74 -1.58 12.20
C ILE A 236 -1.12 -1.38 13.67
N THR A 237 -2.13 -2.12 14.14
CA THR A 237 -2.56 -2.16 15.54
C THR A 237 -1.61 -2.94 16.45
N ASP A 238 -0.54 -3.55 15.93
CA ASP A 238 0.51 -4.15 16.77
C ASP A 238 1.74 -3.23 16.92
N GLY A 239 1.77 -2.09 16.23
CA GLY A 239 2.88 -1.14 16.26
C GLY A 239 2.98 -0.34 17.56
N ASN A 240 4.19 0.12 17.90
CA ASN A 240 4.46 0.81 19.17
C ASN A 240 3.56 2.04 19.40
N VAL A 241 3.18 2.78 18.36
CA VAL A 241 2.30 3.95 18.51
C VAL A 241 0.92 3.53 19.02
N TYR A 242 0.38 2.45 18.48
CA TYR A 242 -0.91 1.90 18.89
C TYR A 242 -0.85 1.29 20.29
N ILE A 243 0.19 0.51 20.59
CA ILE A 243 0.38 -0.09 21.91
C ILE A 243 0.51 0.98 22.99
N ASN A 244 1.31 2.03 22.76
CA ASN A 244 1.45 3.15 23.69
C ASN A 244 0.14 3.91 23.88
N LEU A 245 -0.70 4.00 22.85
CA LEU A 245 -2.03 4.62 22.93
C LEU A 245 -2.94 3.81 23.86
N ILE A 246 -3.01 2.49 23.71
CA ILE A 246 -3.82 1.62 24.59
C ILE A 246 -3.33 1.66 26.04
N GLU A 247 -2.01 1.65 26.25
CA GLU A 247 -1.42 1.68 27.59
C GLU A 247 -1.70 3.00 28.32
N LYS A 248 -1.83 4.12 27.60
CA LYS A 248 -2.13 5.45 28.17
C LYS A 248 -3.62 5.72 28.29
N ASP A 249 -4.39 5.40 27.26
CA ASP A 249 -5.83 5.62 27.21
C ASP A 249 -6.55 4.35 27.66
N MET A 250 -6.88 4.30 28.95
CA MET A 250 -7.60 3.19 29.62
C MET A 250 -9.03 2.93 29.09
N GLY A 251 -9.47 3.62 28.02
CA GLY A 251 -10.78 3.50 27.38
C GLY A 251 -10.75 2.58 26.15
N SER A 252 -11.89 2.46 25.47
CA SER A 252 -11.95 1.83 24.15
C SER A 252 -11.61 2.87 23.09
N ILE A 253 -10.76 2.49 22.13
CA ILE A 253 -10.18 3.42 21.15
C ILE A 253 -10.39 2.94 19.73
N ILE A 254 -10.37 3.89 18.81
CA ILE A 254 -10.27 3.67 17.37
C ILE A 254 -9.12 4.52 16.82
N THR A 255 -8.39 4.00 15.86
CA THR A 255 -7.31 4.71 15.20
C THR A 255 -7.52 4.83 13.70
N LEU A 256 -7.06 5.94 13.14
CA LEU A 256 -7.24 6.28 11.74
C LEU A 256 -5.90 6.40 11.01
N THR A 257 -5.90 5.99 9.75
CA THR A 257 -4.86 6.32 8.77
C THR A 257 -5.43 7.22 7.67
N MET A 258 -4.75 8.33 7.41
CA MET A 258 -5.14 9.30 6.40
C MET A 258 -4.40 9.10 5.08
N ASN A 259 -5.04 9.42 3.97
CA ASN A 259 -4.40 9.64 2.68
C ASN A 259 -4.86 10.95 2.06
N VAL A 260 -3.92 11.61 1.38
CA VAL A 260 -4.16 12.78 0.56
C VAL A 260 -3.36 12.63 -0.71
N ASP A 261 -4.01 12.84 -1.85
CA ASP A 261 -3.39 12.70 -3.17
C ASP A 261 -3.97 13.73 -4.15
N GLY A 262 -3.18 14.11 -5.16
CA GLY A 262 -3.55 15.05 -6.20
C GLY A 262 -3.96 14.35 -7.50
N ILE A 263 -5.26 14.27 -7.77
CA ILE A 263 -5.82 13.59 -8.94
C ILE A 263 -5.99 14.60 -10.07
N GLN A 264 -5.45 14.31 -11.26
CA GLN A 264 -5.73 15.07 -12.48
C GLN A 264 -6.83 14.36 -13.31
N PRO A 265 -8.06 14.90 -13.41
CA PRO A 265 -9.15 14.23 -14.13
C PRO A 265 -8.88 14.09 -15.62
N ASN A 266 -8.22 15.09 -16.21
CA ASN A 266 -7.84 15.11 -17.61
C ASN A 266 -6.32 15.26 -17.71
N LYS A 267 -5.67 14.31 -18.40
CA LYS A 267 -4.22 14.34 -18.63
C LYS A 267 -3.83 15.63 -19.35
N GLY A 268 -2.83 16.33 -18.83
CA GLY A 268 -2.33 17.58 -19.41
C GLY A 268 -3.12 18.85 -19.06
N SER A 269 -4.12 18.76 -18.16
CA SER A 269 -4.78 19.95 -17.60
C SER A 269 -4.17 20.33 -16.25
N ASP A 270 -4.10 21.63 -15.95
CA ASP A 270 -3.67 22.14 -14.63
C ASP A 270 -4.67 21.83 -13.50
N ARG A 271 -5.83 21.26 -13.84
CA ARG A 271 -6.87 20.89 -12.89
C ARG A 271 -6.45 19.69 -12.08
N SER A 272 -6.35 19.90 -10.77
CA SER A 272 -6.17 18.84 -9.78
C SER A 272 -7.25 18.88 -8.71
N ILE A 273 -7.64 17.68 -8.28
CA ILE A 273 -8.61 17.41 -7.23
C ILE A 273 -7.85 16.74 -6.08
N TRP A 274 -8.06 17.20 -4.85
CA TRP A 274 -7.37 16.66 -3.67
C TRP A 274 -8.37 16.15 -2.63
N PRO A 275 -8.72 14.84 -2.65
CA PRO A 275 -9.48 14.22 -1.60
C PRO A 275 -8.63 14.01 -0.33
N VAL A 276 -9.30 14.05 0.82
CA VAL A 276 -8.75 13.57 2.10
C VAL A 276 -9.56 12.34 2.51
N LEU A 277 -8.92 11.18 2.48
CA LEU A 277 -9.53 9.90 2.84
C LEU A 277 -9.01 9.44 4.21
N LEU A 278 -9.86 8.78 4.99
CA LEU A 278 -9.51 8.15 6.26
C LEU A 278 -9.99 6.68 6.24
N VAL A 279 -9.22 5.79 6.84
CA VAL A 279 -9.62 4.40 7.09
C VAL A 279 -9.45 4.05 8.57
N ILE A 280 -10.25 3.10 9.04
CA ILE A 280 -10.27 2.63 10.43
C ILE A 280 -9.35 1.42 10.58
N ASN A 281 -8.33 1.52 11.43
CA ASN A 281 -7.30 0.48 11.55
C ASN A 281 -7.82 -0.79 12.22
N GLU A 282 -8.81 -0.68 13.11
CA GLU A 282 -9.43 -1.80 13.84
C GLU A 282 -10.37 -2.63 12.97
N ILE A 283 -10.71 -2.17 11.76
CA ILE A 283 -11.40 -3.01 10.78
C ILE A 283 -10.39 -3.97 10.17
N LYS A 284 -10.74 -5.25 10.07
CA LYS A 284 -9.91 -6.28 9.43
C LYS A 284 -9.33 -5.76 8.11
N ARG A 285 -8.03 -5.98 7.93
CA ARG A 285 -7.22 -5.43 6.83
C ARG A 285 -7.87 -5.54 5.44
N LYS A 286 -8.49 -6.67 5.11
CA LYS A 286 -9.18 -6.90 3.83
C LYS A 286 -10.38 -6.00 3.58
N LYS A 287 -11.06 -5.59 4.64
CA LYS A 287 -12.30 -4.79 4.57
C LYS A 287 -12.02 -3.32 4.88
N ARG A 288 -10.86 -2.99 5.45
CA ARG A 288 -10.43 -1.64 5.83
C ARG A 288 -10.58 -0.59 4.72
N TYR A 289 -10.23 -0.94 3.48
CA TYR A 289 -10.23 -0.02 2.32
C TYR A 289 -11.45 -0.19 1.40
N SER A 290 -12.45 -0.98 1.80
CA SER A 290 -13.71 -1.15 1.07
C SER A 290 -14.51 0.17 1.01
N PRO A 291 -15.41 0.36 0.03
CA PRO A 291 -16.15 1.62 -0.10
C PRO A 291 -17.01 1.94 1.14
N GLU A 292 -17.59 0.92 1.79
CA GLU A 292 -18.34 1.05 3.04
C GLU A 292 -17.51 1.59 4.20
N ASN A 293 -16.24 1.19 4.30
CA ASN A 293 -15.36 1.50 5.44
C ASN A 293 -14.44 2.71 5.19
N THR A 294 -14.46 3.30 3.98
CA THR A 294 -13.67 4.48 3.65
C THR A 294 -14.42 5.76 4.01
N ILE A 295 -13.80 6.61 4.82
CA ILE A 295 -14.32 7.91 5.22
C ILE A 295 -13.75 8.98 4.28
N ILE A 296 -14.61 9.87 3.76
CA ILE A 296 -14.15 11.09 3.08
C ILE A 296 -14.17 12.21 4.11
N ALA A 297 -13.03 12.79 4.47
CA ALA A 297 -12.99 13.93 5.39
C ALA A 297 -13.21 15.26 4.65
N GLY A 298 -12.68 15.37 3.43
CA GLY A 298 -12.83 16.56 2.62
C GLY A 298 -12.43 16.39 1.17
N MET A 299 -12.76 17.40 0.36
CA MET A 299 -12.43 17.46 -1.05
C MET A 299 -12.05 18.89 -1.48
N TRP A 300 -10.86 19.04 -2.05
CA TRP A 300 -10.47 20.23 -2.81
C TRP A 300 -10.75 20.00 -4.31
N PRO A 301 -11.68 20.72 -4.95
CA PRO A 301 -12.11 20.46 -6.32
C PRO A 301 -11.22 21.09 -7.42
N GLY A 302 -10.23 21.90 -7.07
CA GLY A 302 -9.43 22.69 -8.02
C GLY A 302 -9.98 24.12 -8.20
N PRO A 303 -9.50 24.89 -9.22
CA PRO A 303 -8.98 24.41 -10.49
C PRO A 303 -7.47 24.15 -10.52
N SER A 304 -6.74 24.30 -9.42
CA SER A 304 -5.32 24.00 -9.31
C SER A 304 -4.99 23.35 -7.97
N LYS A 305 -3.75 22.89 -7.83
CA LYS A 305 -3.21 22.41 -6.55
C LYS A 305 -3.36 23.53 -5.50
N PRO A 306 -3.83 23.22 -4.27
CA PRO A 306 -3.91 24.22 -3.21
C PRO A 306 -2.51 24.71 -2.83
N SER A 307 -2.38 26.00 -2.55
CA SER A 307 -1.23 26.57 -1.87
C SER A 307 -1.11 26.03 -0.44
N ARG A 308 0.03 26.28 0.22
CA ARG A 308 0.25 25.84 1.61
C ARG A 308 -0.75 26.46 2.58
N ASN A 309 -1.05 27.75 2.40
CA ASN A 309 -2.02 28.44 3.25
C ASN A 309 -3.43 27.88 3.03
N GLU A 310 -3.83 27.69 1.76
CA GLU A 310 -5.12 27.08 1.42
C GLU A 310 -5.24 25.65 1.96
N MET A 311 -4.17 24.84 1.89
CA MET A 311 -4.15 23.51 2.48
C MET A 311 -4.32 23.57 4.00
N SER A 312 -3.64 24.48 4.69
CA SER A 312 -3.82 24.67 6.13
C SER A 312 -5.26 25.06 6.50
N LEU A 313 -5.89 25.94 5.72
CA LEU A 313 -7.30 26.32 5.92
C LEU A 313 -8.26 25.16 5.63
N PHE A 314 -7.97 24.37 4.59
CA PHE A 314 -8.73 23.17 4.26
C PHE A 314 -8.72 22.16 5.41
N PHE A 315 -7.54 21.95 6.02
CA PHE A 315 -7.38 21.05 7.15
C PHE A 315 -8.00 21.57 8.46
N LYS A 316 -8.28 22.88 8.60
CA LYS A 316 -8.77 23.46 9.86
C LYS A 316 -10.04 22.78 10.37
N ASN A 317 -11.03 22.56 9.52
CA ASN A 317 -12.29 21.91 9.90
C ASN A 317 -12.13 20.41 10.11
N ILE A 318 -11.28 19.76 9.32
CA ILE A 318 -10.97 18.32 9.47
C ILE A 318 -10.29 18.05 10.81
N VAL A 319 -9.29 18.86 11.17
CA VAL A 319 -8.59 18.77 12.46
C VAL A 319 -9.54 19.08 13.61
N SER A 320 -10.43 20.06 13.47
CA SER A 320 -11.44 20.36 14.50
C SER A 320 -12.36 19.17 14.77
N ASP A 321 -12.85 18.48 13.74
CA ASP A 321 -13.67 17.27 13.89
C ASP A 321 -12.87 16.15 14.58
N LEU A 322 -11.60 15.96 14.20
CA LEU A 322 -10.73 14.94 14.81
C LEU A 322 -10.42 15.24 16.28
N GLN A 323 -10.08 16.49 16.63
CA GLN A 323 -9.86 16.89 18.03
C GLN A 323 -11.09 16.70 18.89
N ASP A 324 -12.29 16.90 18.33
CA ASP A 324 -13.52 16.63 19.05
C ASP A 324 -13.71 15.13 19.31
N LEU A 325 -13.35 14.28 18.35
CA LEU A 325 -13.41 12.83 18.51
C LEU A 325 -12.38 12.27 19.52
N GLU A 326 -11.24 12.94 19.70
CA GLU A 326 -10.25 12.57 20.74
C GLU A 326 -10.82 12.70 22.17
N LYS A 327 -11.86 13.53 22.36
CA LYS A 327 -12.51 13.72 23.68
C LYS A 327 -13.37 12.52 24.11
N GLY A 328 -13.75 11.66 23.17
CA GLY A 328 -14.59 10.50 23.41
C GLY A 328 -16.08 10.77 23.12
N HIS A 329 -16.71 9.87 22.37
CA HIS A 329 -18.12 9.92 22.01
C HIS A 329 -18.77 8.53 22.13
N VAL A 330 -20.07 8.49 22.39
CA VAL A 330 -20.81 7.22 22.40
C VAL A 330 -21.18 6.83 20.97
N PHE A 331 -20.79 5.62 20.57
CA PHE A 331 -21.12 5.02 19.28
C PHE A 331 -21.94 3.75 19.47
N GLN A 332 -22.86 3.50 18.56
CA GLN A 332 -23.47 2.19 18.38
C GLN A 332 -22.53 1.34 17.53
N LEU A 333 -22.11 0.20 18.08
CA LEU A 333 -21.27 -0.79 17.44
C LEU A 333 -22.12 -1.98 17.03
N TYR A 334 -21.93 -2.47 15.82
CA TYR A 334 -22.54 -3.71 15.35
C TYR A 334 -22.17 -4.88 16.28
N CYS A 335 -23.13 -5.71 16.66
CA CYS A 335 -22.92 -6.91 17.47
C CYS A 335 -23.79 -8.05 16.92
N PRO A 336 -23.18 -9.18 16.49
CA PRO A 336 -23.95 -10.33 15.97
C PRO A 336 -24.98 -10.88 16.97
N GLU A 337 -24.68 -10.80 18.27
CA GLU A 337 -25.50 -11.40 19.33
C GLU A 337 -26.65 -10.50 19.83
N HIS A 338 -26.52 -9.17 19.69
CA HIS A 338 -27.40 -8.20 20.37
C HIS A 338 -27.87 -7.05 19.44
N ASP A 339 -27.78 -7.23 18.12
CA ASP A 339 -27.89 -6.21 17.05
C ASP A 339 -26.87 -5.06 17.17
N TYR A 340 -26.78 -4.41 18.31
CA TYR A 340 -25.80 -3.36 18.60
C TYR A 340 -25.43 -3.29 20.08
N ARG A 341 -24.25 -2.72 20.37
CA ARG A 341 -23.87 -2.25 21.71
C ARG A 341 -23.44 -0.79 21.68
N CYS A 342 -23.71 -0.04 22.75
CA CYS A 342 -23.22 1.33 22.87
C CYS A 342 -21.86 1.34 23.59
N GLU A 343 -20.87 2.00 23.01
CA GLU A 343 -19.52 2.07 23.58
C GLU A 343 -18.99 3.51 23.50
N LEU A 344 -18.34 3.96 24.57
CA LEU A 344 -17.63 5.25 24.60
C LEU A 344 -16.27 5.06 23.93
N LEU A 345 -16.08 5.66 22.76
CA LEU A 345 -14.86 5.53 21.96
C LEU A 345 -14.17 6.87 21.79
N LYS A 346 -12.86 6.87 22.00
CA LYS A 346 -11.97 7.96 21.53
C LYS A 346 -11.38 7.59 20.18
N VAL A 347 -11.29 8.56 19.27
CA VAL A 347 -10.78 8.32 17.92
C VAL A 347 -9.53 9.16 17.70
N PHE A 348 -8.44 8.52 17.27
CA PHE A 348 -7.15 9.17 17.09
C PHE A 348 -6.63 8.99 15.66
N LEU A 349 -6.18 10.07 15.03
CA LEU A 349 -5.40 9.97 13.79
C LEU A 349 -3.94 9.70 14.16
N ILE A 350 -3.42 8.52 13.82
CA ILE A 350 -2.06 8.11 14.19
C ILE A 350 -1.07 8.15 13.04
N SER A 351 -1.54 8.07 11.79
CA SER A 351 -0.68 8.03 10.61
C SER A 351 -1.31 8.64 9.35
N ALA A 352 -0.44 9.04 8.43
CA ALA A 352 -0.76 9.51 7.09
C ALA A 352 0.13 8.83 6.06
N CYS A 353 -0.48 8.21 5.05
CA CYS A 353 0.18 7.57 3.92
C CYS A 353 -0.08 8.43 2.68
N CYS A 354 0.90 9.23 2.28
CA CYS A 354 0.79 10.17 1.17
C CYS A 354 2.01 10.07 0.27
N ASP A 355 1.85 10.45 -1.00
CA ASP A 355 3.01 10.69 -1.86
C ASP A 355 3.86 11.85 -1.30
N LYS A 356 5.11 11.94 -1.75
CA LYS A 356 6.04 12.93 -1.20
C LYS A 356 5.59 14.38 -1.45
N PRO A 357 5.11 14.77 -2.65
CA PRO A 357 4.53 16.09 -2.88
C PRO A 357 3.36 16.46 -1.95
N ALA A 358 2.42 15.56 -1.69
CA ALA A 358 1.31 15.80 -0.76
C ALA A 358 1.80 15.86 0.69
N GLN A 359 2.69 14.96 1.10
CA GLN A 359 3.34 15.00 2.42
C GLN A 359 3.99 16.37 2.65
N CYS A 360 4.84 16.84 1.72
CA CYS A 360 5.52 18.13 1.84
C CYS A 360 4.53 19.29 1.94
N LEU A 361 3.40 19.21 1.22
CA LEU A 361 2.35 20.23 1.27
C LEU A 361 1.69 20.32 2.65
N ILE A 362 1.31 19.17 3.22
CA ILE A 362 0.63 19.06 4.53
C ILE A 362 1.59 19.40 5.68
N GLN A 363 2.83 18.89 5.62
CA GLN A 363 3.87 19.18 6.62
C GLN A 363 4.35 20.64 6.57
N CYS A 364 3.95 21.42 5.56
CA CYS A 364 4.50 22.74 5.29
C CYS A 364 6.03 22.73 5.16
N LEU A 365 6.56 21.75 4.42
CA LEU A 365 7.98 21.56 4.09
C LEU A 365 8.25 21.77 2.59
N PRO A 366 9.48 22.10 2.18
CA PRO A 366 9.85 22.29 0.79
C PRO A 366 9.71 20.99 0.01
N GLU A 367 9.82 21.10 -1.31
CA GLU A 367 9.79 19.94 -2.19
C GLU A 367 11.01 19.02 -1.96
N PRO A 368 10.93 17.75 -2.36
CA PRO A 368 11.96 16.74 -2.07
C PRO A 368 13.33 17.04 -2.69
N THR A 369 13.35 17.92 -3.69
CA THR A 369 14.55 18.39 -4.40
C THR A 369 15.27 19.54 -3.70
N ALA A 370 14.71 20.08 -2.61
CA ALA A 370 15.35 21.13 -1.82
C ALA A 370 16.38 20.57 -0.84
N PHE A 371 17.30 21.42 -0.36
CA PHE A 371 18.32 21.06 0.65
C PHE A 371 17.72 20.39 1.89
N PHE A 372 16.57 20.85 2.37
CA PHE A 372 15.84 20.23 3.50
C PHE A 372 14.58 19.50 3.02
N GLY A 373 14.72 18.65 2.00
CA GLY A 373 13.60 17.94 1.35
C GLY A 373 13.07 16.72 2.12
N CYS A 374 13.75 16.27 3.18
CA CYS A 374 13.29 15.15 4.00
C CYS A 374 12.18 15.58 4.97
N GLY A 375 11.12 14.78 5.03
CA GLY A 375 9.96 15.04 5.90
C GLY A 375 10.10 14.46 7.31
N ASN A 376 11.09 13.59 7.52
CA ASN A 376 11.25 12.82 8.76
C ASN A 376 12.47 13.30 9.57
N CYS A 377 13.50 13.86 8.92
CA CYS A 377 14.70 14.37 9.59
C CYS A 377 15.19 15.71 9.03
N GLU A 378 16.16 16.30 9.73
CA GLU A 378 16.78 17.59 9.42
C GLU A 378 18.05 17.48 8.56
N ILE A 379 18.36 16.30 8.00
CA ILE A 379 19.54 16.13 7.13
C ILE A 379 19.46 17.12 5.97
N GLU A 380 20.52 17.91 5.84
CA GLU A 380 20.71 18.87 4.76
C GLU A 380 21.40 18.17 3.60
N GLY A 381 20.76 18.20 2.43
CA GLY A 381 21.39 17.75 1.20
C GLY A 381 22.51 18.68 0.76
N ILE A 382 23.33 18.21 -0.17
CA ILE A 382 24.41 18.97 -0.79
C ILE A 382 24.13 19.17 -2.28
N SER A 383 24.46 20.35 -2.80
CA SER A 383 24.31 20.64 -4.22
C SER A 383 25.46 20.02 -5.01
N VAL A 384 25.14 19.06 -5.87
CA VAL A 384 26.10 18.38 -6.74
C VAL A 384 25.91 18.85 -8.19
N PRO A 385 26.97 19.33 -8.88
CA PRO A 385 26.87 19.80 -10.25
C PRO A 385 26.48 18.67 -11.22
N THR A 386 25.73 19.02 -12.26
CA THR A 386 25.35 18.15 -13.37
C THR A 386 26.12 18.50 -14.64
N ASN A 387 26.19 17.57 -15.60
CA ASN A 387 26.94 17.76 -16.84
C ASN A 387 26.33 18.87 -17.72
N ASN A 388 25.08 19.27 -17.51
CA ASN A 388 24.35 20.25 -18.33
C ASN A 388 24.22 21.61 -17.60
N HIS A 389 25.25 22.06 -16.88
CA HIS A 389 25.28 23.35 -16.15
C HIS A 389 24.20 23.55 -15.06
N GLY A 390 23.40 22.53 -14.72
CA GLY A 390 22.49 22.53 -13.56
C GLY A 390 23.11 21.86 -12.32
N SER A 391 22.39 21.81 -11.20
CA SER A 391 22.75 21.01 -10.02
C SER A 391 21.60 20.13 -9.54
N ILE A 392 21.90 19.09 -8.78
CA ILE A 392 20.94 18.27 -8.06
C ILE A 392 21.27 18.26 -6.57
N VAL A 393 20.26 18.16 -5.72
CA VAL A 393 20.48 17.99 -4.28
C VAL A 393 20.64 16.50 -3.97
N SER A 394 21.79 16.16 -3.41
CA SER A 394 22.13 14.82 -2.91
C SER A 394 21.98 14.75 -1.40
N PHE A 395 21.48 13.63 -0.90
CA PHE A 395 21.31 13.31 0.52
C PHE A 395 22.25 12.17 0.93
N ALA A 396 23.48 12.18 0.40
CA ALA A 396 24.50 11.23 0.83
C ALA A 396 24.77 11.35 2.33
N ILE A 397 24.67 10.22 3.03
CA ILE A 397 24.91 10.13 4.48
C ILE A 397 26.41 9.90 4.70
N TYR A 398 27.04 10.82 5.41
CA TYR A 398 28.42 10.73 5.91
C TYR A 398 28.42 10.39 7.41
N GLU A 399 29.55 10.00 7.97
CA GLU A 399 29.65 9.58 9.39
C GLU A 399 29.11 10.62 10.38
N ASN A 400 29.18 11.91 10.06
CA ASN A 400 28.65 12.99 10.90
C ASN A 400 27.13 13.17 10.83
N ASP A 401 26.44 12.57 9.83
CA ASP A 401 24.99 12.72 9.63
C ASP A 401 24.15 11.86 10.58
N GLN A 402 24.77 10.92 11.30
CA GLN A 402 24.12 10.16 12.38
C GLN A 402 23.68 11.04 13.57
N LEU A 403 24.09 12.31 13.61
CA LEU A 403 23.73 13.30 14.62
C LEU A 403 22.53 14.19 14.21
N ALA A 404 21.94 13.95 13.04
CA ALA A 404 20.83 14.77 12.57
C ALA A 404 19.56 14.54 13.41
N TYR A 405 18.89 15.64 13.78
CA TYR A 405 17.64 15.57 14.53
C TYR A 405 16.49 15.05 13.65
N GLU A 406 15.62 14.27 14.27
CA GLU A 406 14.32 13.92 13.70
C GLU A 406 13.36 15.10 13.81
N ARG A 407 12.43 15.22 12.86
CA ARG A 407 11.42 16.30 12.82
C ARG A 407 10.23 16.01 13.73
N THR A 408 10.49 15.69 14.98
CA THR A 408 9.43 15.45 15.96
C THR A 408 8.56 16.71 16.14
N ASN A 409 7.41 16.53 16.77
CA ASN A 409 6.50 17.61 17.14
C ASN A 409 7.19 18.74 17.92
N GLU A 410 7.98 18.40 18.94
CA GLU A 410 8.77 19.37 19.72
C GLU A 410 9.74 20.14 18.83
N ARG A 411 10.41 19.41 17.94
CA ARG A 411 11.40 19.99 17.04
C ARG A 411 10.77 20.93 16.02
N HIS A 412 9.61 20.56 15.48
CA HIS A 412 8.82 21.38 14.56
C HIS A 412 8.40 22.70 15.19
N ASP A 413 7.92 22.67 16.44
CA ASP A 413 7.51 23.89 17.16
C ASP A 413 8.68 24.81 17.44
N LEU A 414 9.83 24.24 17.85
CA LEU A 414 11.07 24.98 18.06
C LEU A 414 11.51 25.72 16.78
N LEU A 415 11.53 25.02 15.63
CA LEU A 415 11.91 25.61 14.35
C LEU A 415 10.93 26.69 13.89
N LEU A 416 9.63 26.53 14.15
CA LEU A 416 8.63 27.57 13.88
C LEU A 416 8.86 28.82 14.73
N GLU A 417 9.16 28.65 16.01
CA GLU A 417 9.45 29.76 16.91
C GLU A 417 10.72 30.50 16.48
N GLN A 418 11.78 29.76 16.16
CA GLN A 418 13.02 30.31 15.60
C GLN A 418 12.74 31.08 14.30
N GLN A 419 11.96 30.51 13.38
CA GLN A 419 11.58 31.19 12.15
C GLN A 419 10.79 32.48 12.42
N ARG A 420 9.87 32.49 13.40
CA ARG A 420 9.12 33.70 13.78
C ARG A 420 10.04 34.77 14.37
N LYS A 421 10.94 34.39 15.28
CA LYS A 421 11.95 35.29 15.86
C LYS A 421 12.84 35.90 14.77
N ASN A 422 13.32 35.08 13.84
CA ASN A 422 14.17 35.53 12.74
C ASN A 422 13.41 36.44 11.77
N LYS A 423 12.14 36.16 11.48
CA LYS A 423 11.29 37.06 10.68
C LYS A 423 11.07 38.42 11.36
N ILE A 424 10.82 38.45 12.67
CA ILE A 424 10.65 39.70 13.43
C ILE A 424 11.95 40.51 13.45
N GLN A 425 13.08 39.87 13.74
CA GLN A 425 14.39 40.51 13.69
C GLN A 425 14.70 41.06 12.28
N MET A 426 14.37 40.30 11.24
CA MET A 426 14.59 40.72 9.86
C MET A 426 13.64 41.84 9.43
N ALA A 427 12.37 41.84 9.87
CA ALA A 427 11.42 42.92 9.64
C ALA A 427 11.90 44.25 10.25
N ASN A 428 12.61 44.19 11.37
CA ASN A 428 13.27 45.35 11.97
C ASN A 428 14.51 45.82 11.17
N PHE A 429 15.11 44.95 10.35
CA PHE A 429 16.26 45.26 9.48
C PHE A 429 15.87 45.64 8.04
N THR A 430 14.69 45.26 7.56
CA THR A 430 14.26 45.41 6.16
C THR A 430 13.54 46.73 5.89
N ARG A 431 14.32 47.83 5.81
CA ARG A 431 14.00 48.96 4.93
C ARG A 431 14.28 48.66 3.43
N TYR A 432 14.83 47.49 3.12
CA TYR A 432 15.20 47.08 1.76
C TYR A 432 14.00 46.49 1.00
N ARG A 433 13.50 47.21 -0.02
CA ARG A 433 12.54 46.68 -1.01
C ARG A 433 13.25 45.90 -2.11
N GLY A 434 12.63 44.81 -2.58
CA GLY A 434 12.98 44.14 -3.85
C GLY A 434 13.45 42.68 -3.72
N ARG A 435 13.92 42.13 -4.85
CA ARG A 435 14.31 40.72 -5.06
C ARG A 435 15.30 40.17 -4.01
N ARG A 436 16.14 41.04 -3.42
CA ARG A 436 17.09 40.67 -2.34
C ARG A 436 16.38 40.26 -1.04
N ALA A 437 15.31 40.96 -0.62
CA ALA A 437 14.55 40.60 0.58
C ALA A 437 13.84 39.23 0.44
N LEU A 438 13.38 38.91 -0.77
CA LEU A 438 12.77 37.61 -1.12
C LEU A 438 13.80 36.47 -1.11
N ILE A 439 15.02 36.73 -1.60
CA ILE A 439 16.15 35.79 -1.56
C ILE A 439 16.62 35.57 -0.12
N GLU A 440 16.74 36.63 0.70
CA GLU A 440 17.07 36.54 2.13
C GLU A 440 15.99 35.75 2.90
N ALA A 441 14.70 36.02 2.64
CA ALA A 441 13.60 35.28 3.25
C ALA A 441 13.57 33.80 2.84
N HIS A 442 14.02 33.46 1.63
CA HIS A 442 14.18 32.07 1.19
C HIS A 442 15.38 31.38 1.85
N LYS A 443 16.47 32.10 2.13
CA LYS A 443 17.63 31.59 2.88
C LYS A 443 17.32 31.38 4.36
N ASN A 444 16.36 32.12 4.93
CA ASN A 444 15.99 32.09 6.35
C ASN A 444 14.88 31.09 6.70
N THR A 445 14.76 29.97 5.97
CA THR A 445 13.86 28.90 6.43
C THR A 445 14.63 27.94 7.32
N GLU A 446 14.40 28.07 8.63
CA GLU A 446 14.97 27.21 9.68
C GLU A 446 14.77 25.74 9.32
N LYS A 447 15.84 25.10 8.86
CA LYS A 447 15.87 23.71 8.40
C LYS A 447 14.68 23.39 7.49
N GLY A 448 14.33 24.29 6.57
CA GLY A 448 13.28 24.10 5.57
C GLY A 448 11.84 24.39 6.01
N ILE A 449 11.53 24.65 7.28
CA ILE A 449 10.13 24.88 7.70
C ILE A 449 9.51 26.06 6.93
N LYS A 450 8.35 25.85 6.30
CA LYS A 450 7.61 26.88 5.55
C LYS A 450 6.37 27.39 6.28
N GLY A 451 5.90 26.68 7.31
CA GLY A 451 4.71 27.03 8.08
C GLY A 451 4.29 25.93 9.05
N PRO A 452 3.23 26.14 9.84
CA PRO A 452 2.72 25.13 10.75
C PRO A 452 2.03 23.99 9.98
N CYS A 453 2.31 22.75 10.39
CA CYS A 453 1.53 21.59 9.97
C CYS A 453 0.27 21.53 10.83
N MET A 454 -0.92 21.51 10.23
CA MET A 454 -2.18 21.51 11.00
C MET A 454 -2.41 20.22 11.80
N LEU A 455 -1.85 19.09 11.33
CA LEU A 455 -1.98 17.80 12.02
C LEU A 455 -1.18 17.72 13.31
N ARG A 456 -0.16 18.58 13.49
CA ARG A 456 0.64 18.71 14.72
C ARG A 456 -0.24 18.88 15.97
N ILE A 457 -1.43 19.47 15.82
CA ILE A 457 -2.31 19.82 16.93
C ILE A 457 -2.97 18.56 17.55
N LEU A 458 -3.03 17.45 16.81
CA LEU A 458 -3.63 16.19 17.26
C LEU A 458 -2.71 15.47 18.25
N SER A 459 -3.30 14.80 19.24
CA SER A 459 -2.59 14.33 20.44
C SER A 459 -1.56 13.22 20.13
N TYR A 460 -1.83 12.38 19.14
CA TYR A 460 -1.01 11.21 18.77
C TYR A 460 -0.51 11.25 17.32
N PHE A 461 -0.48 12.43 16.71
CA PHE A 461 0.10 12.64 15.39
C PHE A 461 1.44 13.37 15.49
N ASP A 462 2.55 12.67 15.22
CA ASP A 462 3.88 13.27 15.17
C ASP A 462 4.25 13.66 13.74
N VAL A 463 4.61 14.91 13.51
CA VAL A 463 4.87 15.41 12.15
C VAL A 463 6.06 14.76 11.47
N GLY A 464 7.04 14.21 12.20
CA GLY A 464 8.21 13.52 11.66
C GLY A 464 8.02 12.02 11.52
N HIS A 465 7.15 11.41 12.33
CA HIS A 465 6.99 9.96 12.38
C HIS A 465 5.66 9.44 11.88
N SER A 466 4.57 10.20 11.98
CA SER A 466 3.24 9.76 11.53
C SER A 466 3.06 9.78 10.02
N PHE A 467 3.99 10.39 9.25
CA PHE A 467 4.03 10.23 7.80
C PHE A 467 4.84 8.99 7.41
N LEU A 468 4.14 8.00 6.87
CA LEU A 468 4.65 6.66 6.62
C LEU A 468 5.61 6.62 5.43
N VAL A 469 6.65 5.77 5.53
CA VAL A 469 7.43 5.35 4.35
C VAL A 469 6.56 4.40 3.52
N ASP A 470 6.05 4.88 2.39
CA ASP A 470 5.14 4.13 1.53
C ASP A 470 5.86 3.18 0.58
N SER A 471 5.38 1.94 0.49
CA SER A 471 5.95 0.93 -0.39
C SER A 471 5.81 1.29 -1.87
N LEU A 472 4.69 1.86 -2.30
CA LEU A 472 4.45 2.21 -3.70
C LEU A 472 5.35 3.36 -4.16
N HIS A 473 5.27 4.52 -3.52
CA HIS A 473 5.94 5.73 -3.98
C HIS A 473 7.42 5.80 -3.59
N ASN A 474 7.79 5.38 -2.38
CA ASN A 474 9.17 5.49 -1.93
C ASN A 474 10.01 4.31 -2.43
N ILE A 475 9.52 3.07 -2.26
CA ILE A 475 10.30 1.87 -2.55
C ILE A 475 10.17 1.47 -4.01
N TYR A 476 8.96 1.19 -4.51
CA TYR A 476 8.79 0.63 -5.85
C TYR A 476 8.98 1.65 -6.97
N LEU A 477 8.11 2.67 -7.04
CA LEU A 477 8.16 3.71 -8.08
C LEU A 477 9.34 4.67 -7.90
N GLY A 478 9.79 4.85 -6.66
CA GLY A 478 10.88 5.74 -6.28
C GLY A 478 12.26 5.10 -6.42
N LEU A 479 12.66 4.33 -5.40
CA LEU A 479 14.00 3.76 -5.28
C LEU A 479 14.27 2.65 -6.32
N PHE A 480 13.41 1.64 -6.42
CA PHE A 480 13.69 0.49 -7.26
C PHE A 480 13.61 0.81 -8.75
N ARG A 481 12.63 1.62 -9.17
CA ARG A 481 12.59 2.15 -10.55
C ARG A 481 13.86 2.90 -10.91
N ARG A 482 14.42 3.67 -9.98
CA ARG A 482 15.68 4.40 -10.17
C ARG A 482 16.86 3.45 -10.35
N LEU A 483 16.97 2.39 -9.54
CA LEU A 483 17.98 1.36 -9.73
C LEU A 483 17.87 0.69 -11.11
N LEU A 484 16.65 0.32 -11.54
CA LEU A 484 16.43 -0.21 -12.88
C LEU A 484 16.82 0.79 -13.97
N SER A 485 16.53 2.08 -13.80
CA SER A 485 16.98 3.12 -14.74
C SER A 485 18.50 3.16 -14.85
N LEU A 486 19.22 3.10 -13.73
CA LEU A 486 20.69 3.08 -13.74
C LEU A 486 21.22 1.85 -14.50
N TRP A 487 20.65 0.68 -14.25
CA TRP A 487 21.14 -0.58 -14.83
C TRP A 487 20.72 -0.79 -16.29
N LEU A 488 19.56 -0.27 -16.71
CA LEU A 488 18.88 -0.67 -17.94
C LEU A 488 18.56 0.50 -18.88
N SER A 489 18.91 1.74 -18.55
CA SER A 489 18.72 2.88 -19.47
C SER A 489 19.86 2.96 -20.47
N HIS A 490 19.54 3.28 -21.73
CA HIS A 490 20.55 3.60 -22.74
C HIS A 490 21.40 4.82 -22.34
N GLN A 491 20.86 5.73 -21.51
CA GLN A 491 21.58 6.93 -21.06
C GLN A 491 22.83 6.61 -20.25
N ASP A 492 22.78 5.55 -19.46
CA ASP A 492 23.88 5.12 -18.59
C ASP A 492 24.65 3.94 -19.20
N LYS A 493 24.51 3.67 -20.50
CA LYS A 493 25.00 2.43 -21.13
C LYS A 493 26.51 2.19 -20.93
N ASP A 494 27.29 3.27 -20.83
CA ASP A 494 28.75 3.27 -20.72
C ASP A 494 29.22 3.32 -19.26
N GLU A 495 28.30 3.42 -18.30
CA GLU A 495 28.60 3.48 -16.87
C GLU A 495 28.90 2.09 -16.30
N GLN A 496 29.70 2.05 -15.23
CA GLN A 496 30.18 0.78 -14.64
C GLN A 496 29.06 -0.12 -14.10
N TRP A 497 27.92 0.47 -13.72
CA TRP A 497 26.74 -0.23 -13.21
C TRP A 497 25.77 -0.71 -14.29
N SER A 498 25.97 -0.31 -15.54
CA SER A 498 25.02 -0.61 -16.61
C SER A 498 25.15 -2.05 -17.11
N VAL A 499 23.98 -2.66 -17.33
CA VAL A 499 23.79 -3.94 -18.02
C VAL A 499 22.79 -3.80 -19.16
N TYR A 500 22.66 -2.59 -19.72
CA TYR A 500 21.74 -2.28 -20.81
C TYR A 500 21.89 -3.23 -22.01
N SER A 501 23.14 -3.58 -22.37
CA SER A 501 23.43 -4.52 -23.47
C SER A 501 22.84 -5.92 -23.25
N ARG A 502 22.50 -6.28 -22.01
CA ARG A 502 21.94 -7.57 -21.62
C ARG A 502 20.44 -7.52 -21.35
N ILE A 503 19.75 -6.40 -21.61
CA ILE A 503 18.33 -6.21 -21.27
C ILE A 503 17.38 -7.25 -21.91
N ASN A 504 17.67 -7.68 -23.14
CA ASN A 504 16.89 -8.72 -23.83
C ASN A 504 17.09 -10.09 -23.18
N TYR A 505 18.33 -10.40 -22.79
CA TYR A 505 18.64 -11.63 -22.07
C TYR A 505 17.98 -11.64 -20.69
N LEU A 506 18.09 -10.55 -19.92
CA LEU A 506 17.38 -10.38 -18.64
C LEU A 506 15.85 -10.52 -18.82
N SER A 507 15.28 -9.97 -19.89
CA SER A 507 13.85 -10.13 -20.19
C SER A 507 13.48 -11.59 -20.45
N SER A 508 14.33 -12.35 -21.13
CA SER A 508 14.12 -13.79 -21.36
C SER A 508 14.23 -14.63 -20.09
N LEU A 509 15.07 -14.21 -19.12
CA LEU A 509 15.15 -14.83 -17.81
C LEU A 509 13.93 -14.48 -16.95
N LEU A 510 13.50 -13.21 -16.96
CA LEU A 510 12.30 -12.76 -16.25
C LEU A 510 11.05 -13.54 -16.68
N SER A 511 10.90 -13.87 -17.97
CA SER A 511 9.78 -14.68 -18.47
C SER A 511 9.79 -16.14 -18.00
N ARG A 512 10.92 -16.63 -17.47
CA ARG A 512 11.02 -17.97 -16.88
C ARG A 512 10.59 -18.00 -15.41
N ILE A 513 10.44 -16.85 -14.76
CA ILE A 513 9.86 -16.79 -13.41
C ILE A 513 8.36 -17.06 -13.52
N ARG A 514 7.92 -18.11 -12.80
CA ARG A 514 6.57 -18.65 -12.86
C ARG A 514 5.77 -18.14 -11.66
N PHE A 515 4.77 -17.30 -11.95
CA PHE A 515 3.93 -16.66 -10.94
C PHE A 515 2.54 -17.34 -10.87
N PRO A 516 1.96 -17.49 -9.66
CA PRO A 516 0.59 -17.95 -9.50
C PRO A 516 -0.46 -17.07 -10.16
N SER A 517 -1.61 -17.66 -10.50
CA SER A 517 -2.76 -16.95 -11.10
C SER A 517 -3.38 -15.88 -10.20
N THR A 518 -3.12 -15.95 -8.89
CA THR A 518 -3.49 -14.93 -7.90
C THR A 518 -2.68 -13.65 -8.05
N THR A 519 -1.62 -13.65 -8.86
CA THR A 519 -0.83 -12.46 -9.19
C THR A 519 -1.58 -11.58 -10.17
N THR A 520 -1.98 -10.38 -9.74
CA THR A 520 -2.87 -9.51 -10.52
C THR A 520 -2.24 -8.94 -11.79
N ARG A 521 -0.91 -8.78 -11.83
CA ARG A 521 -0.19 -8.29 -13.01
C ARG A 521 1.21 -8.88 -13.09
N TYR A 522 1.45 -9.67 -14.13
CA TYR A 522 2.79 -10.20 -14.41
C TYR A 522 3.73 -9.11 -14.94
N PRO A 523 5.03 -9.16 -14.58
CA PRO A 523 6.02 -8.26 -15.15
C PRO A 523 6.10 -8.43 -16.67
N ARG A 524 6.09 -7.30 -17.40
CA ARG A 524 6.35 -7.30 -18.85
C ARG A 524 7.84 -7.55 -19.13
N SER A 525 8.24 -7.46 -20.40
CA SER A 525 9.67 -7.38 -20.77
C SER A 525 10.33 -6.17 -20.12
N LEU A 526 11.57 -6.34 -19.65
CA LEU A 526 12.37 -5.27 -19.06
C LEU A 526 12.63 -4.11 -20.03
N ASN A 527 12.57 -4.31 -21.35
CA ASN A 527 12.54 -3.20 -22.32
C ASN A 527 11.43 -2.15 -22.05
N LYS A 528 10.38 -2.52 -21.30
CA LYS A 528 9.28 -1.65 -20.91
C LYS A 528 9.39 -1.16 -19.46
N PHE A 529 10.51 -1.36 -18.76
CA PHE A 529 10.67 -1.05 -17.33
C PHE A 529 10.29 0.40 -17.00
N ALA A 530 10.63 1.34 -17.90
CA ALA A 530 10.27 2.75 -17.75
C ALA A 530 8.76 3.01 -17.67
N LYS A 531 7.91 2.08 -18.12
CA LYS A 531 6.44 2.12 -18.07
C LYS A 531 5.85 1.13 -17.07
N TYR A 532 6.65 0.49 -16.22
CA TYR A 532 6.15 -0.43 -15.20
C TYR A 532 5.30 0.30 -14.17
N LYS A 533 4.30 -0.43 -13.68
CA LYS A 533 3.57 -0.03 -12.48
C LYS A 533 4.28 -0.47 -11.21
N GLY A 534 3.84 0.07 -10.07
CA GLY A 534 4.29 -0.36 -8.74
C GLY A 534 4.16 -1.86 -8.53
N SER A 535 3.05 -2.48 -8.96
CA SER A 535 2.84 -3.93 -8.82
C SER A 535 3.86 -4.77 -9.59
N GLU A 536 4.23 -4.37 -10.82
CA GLU A 536 5.28 -5.05 -11.58
C GLU A 536 6.66 -4.86 -10.95
N LEU A 537 6.96 -3.64 -10.50
CA LEU A 537 8.21 -3.30 -9.81
C LEU A 537 8.36 -4.11 -8.52
N ARG A 538 7.29 -4.26 -7.74
CA ARG A 538 7.25 -5.09 -6.53
C ARG A 538 7.62 -6.54 -6.85
N LEU A 539 7.02 -7.14 -7.88
CA LEU A 539 7.32 -8.53 -8.25
C LEU A 539 8.76 -8.69 -8.72
N VAL A 540 9.29 -7.76 -9.52
CA VAL A 540 10.69 -7.82 -9.97
C VAL A 540 11.66 -7.61 -8.80
N LEU A 541 11.35 -6.76 -7.83
CA LEU A 541 12.19 -6.59 -6.64
C LEU A 541 12.21 -7.85 -5.77
N LEU A 542 11.03 -8.41 -5.45
CA LEU A 542 10.91 -9.53 -4.51
C LEU A 542 11.36 -10.87 -5.12
N PHE A 543 11.08 -11.09 -6.40
CA PHE A 543 11.23 -12.40 -7.03
C PHE A 543 12.20 -12.39 -8.22
N GLY A 544 12.56 -11.21 -8.72
CA GLY A 544 13.41 -11.07 -9.90
C GLY A 544 14.90 -11.04 -9.58
N HIS A 545 15.34 -11.03 -8.32
CA HIS A 545 16.75 -10.79 -8.01
C HIS A 545 17.70 -11.83 -8.64
N SER A 546 17.30 -13.10 -8.70
CA SER A 546 18.15 -14.18 -9.27
C SER A 546 18.45 -14.01 -10.76
N ILE A 547 17.66 -13.24 -11.52
CA ILE A 547 17.96 -13.01 -12.94
C ILE A 547 19.15 -12.06 -13.13
N PHE A 548 19.49 -11.26 -12.11
CA PHE A 548 20.61 -10.32 -12.16
C PHE A 548 21.93 -10.94 -11.67
N GLU A 549 21.87 -12.12 -11.06
CA GLU A 549 23.04 -12.86 -10.59
C GLU A 549 23.99 -13.17 -11.74
N LYS A 550 25.30 -12.93 -11.57
CA LYS A 550 26.33 -13.08 -12.61
C LYS A 550 26.13 -12.20 -13.86
N ILE A 551 25.18 -11.27 -13.84
CA ILE A 551 24.97 -10.28 -14.92
C ILE A 551 25.33 -8.88 -14.43
N LEU A 552 24.81 -8.47 -13.26
CA LEU A 552 25.38 -7.35 -12.53
C LEU A 552 26.76 -7.76 -12.00
N LYS A 553 27.71 -6.82 -11.95
CA LYS A 553 28.98 -7.08 -11.25
C LYS A 553 28.71 -7.31 -9.77
N ASP A 554 29.55 -8.11 -9.14
CA ASP A 554 29.33 -8.64 -7.78
C ASP A 554 29.06 -7.56 -6.74
N GLU A 555 29.72 -6.41 -6.82
CA GLU A 555 29.51 -5.27 -5.92
C GLU A 555 28.09 -4.67 -6.02
N TYR A 556 27.55 -4.51 -7.24
CA TYR A 556 26.19 -4.00 -7.45
C TYR A 556 25.15 -5.07 -7.14
N TYR A 557 25.44 -6.33 -7.42
CA TYR A 557 24.54 -7.42 -7.08
C TYR A 557 24.41 -7.59 -5.56
N SER A 558 25.52 -7.61 -4.84
CA SER A 558 25.55 -7.69 -3.37
C SER A 558 24.81 -6.51 -2.74
N HIS A 559 25.02 -5.31 -3.28
CA HIS A 559 24.29 -4.10 -2.85
C HIS A 559 22.79 -4.20 -3.11
N PHE A 560 22.38 -4.71 -4.28
CA PHE A 560 20.97 -4.96 -4.59
C PHE A 560 20.32 -5.94 -3.62
N LEU A 561 21.03 -7.00 -3.22
CA LEU A 561 20.52 -7.99 -2.27
C LEU A 561 20.21 -7.39 -0.88
N LEU A 562 20.89 -6.31 -0.47
CA LEU A 562 20.55 -5.60 0.77
C LEU A 562 19.13 -5.05 0.72
N LEU A 563 18.76 -4.44 -0.40
CA LEU A 563 17.41 -3.92 -0.62
C LEU A 563 16.40 -5.07 -0.71
N VAL A 564 16.71 -6.13 -1.46
CA VAL A 564 15.84 -7.32 -1.58
C VAL A 564 15.50 -7.87 -0.20
N LEU A 565 16.50 -8.12 0.65
CA LEU A 565 16.29 -8.64 1.99
C LEU A 565 15.55 -7.65 2.90
N ALA A 566 15.93 -6.37 2.87
CA ALA A 566 15.27 -5.36 3.70
C ALA A 566 13.77 -5.29 3.41
N ILE A 567 13.37 -5.34 2.13
CA ILE A 567 11.95 -5.28 1.75
C ILE A 567 11.24 -6.61 2.03
N HIS A 568 11.90 -7.75 1.86
CA HIS A 568 11.34 -9.05 2.25
C HIS A 568 11.03 -9.13 3.75
N TYR A 569 11.95 -8.70 4.60
CA TYR A 569 11.71 -8.59 6.04
C TYR A 569 10.60 -7.56 6.34
N ALA A 570 10.66 -6.36 5.73
CA ALA A 570 9.67 -5.31 5.97
C ALA A 570 8.24 -5.71 5.57
N GLU A 571 8.08 -6.53 4.53
CA GLU A 571 6.79 -7.08 4.09
C GLU A 571 6.43 -8.42 4.75
N SER A 572 7.21 -8.92 5.72
CA SER A 572 6.89 -10.20 6.36
C SER A 572 5.53 -10.16 7.10
N ARG A 573 4.78 -11.25 7.02
CA ARG A 573 3.45 -11.41 7.67
C ARG A 573 3.51 -11.21 9.18
N CYS A 574 4.60 -11.68 9.77
CA CYS A 574 4.87 -11.65 11.20
C CYS A 574 6.24 -11.01 11.38
N LEU A 575 6.27 -9.77 11.85
CA LEU A 575 7.48 -9.00 11.99
C LEU A 575 7.93 -8.98 13.46
N THR A 576 9.09 -9.55 13.76
CA THR A 576 9.70 -9.47 15.10
C THR A 576 10.53 -8.20 15.24
N ARG A 577 10.86 -7.81 16.47
CA ARG A 577 11.78 -6.68 16.73
C ARG A 577 13.15 -6.90 16.09
N ASP A 578 13.69 -8.11 16.19
CA ASP A 578 14.98 -8.47 15.59
C ASP A 578 14.98 -8.34 14.07
N MET A 579 13.88 -8.71 13.40
CA MET A 579 13.72 -8.49 11.97
C MET A 579 13.72 -7.00 11.63
N VAL A 580 13.09 -6.14 12.45
CA VAL A 580 13.14 -4.68 12.24
C VAL A 580 14.55 -4.12 12.43
N ASP A 581 15.29 -4.63 13.41
CA ASP A 581 16.70 -4.30 13.62
C ASP A 581 17.57 -4.70 12.41
N ILE A 582 17.34 -5.90 11.85
CA ILE A 582 17.97 -6.36 10.61
C ILE A 582 17.64 -5.42 9.44
N VAL A 583 16.38 -5.02 9.26
CA VAL A 583 15.98 -4.05 8.22
C VAL A 583 16.77 -2.75 8.38
N GLY A 584 16.90 -2.24 9.61
CA GLY A 584 17.67 -1.03 9.89
C GLY A 584 19.14 -1.17 9.47
N LYS A 585 19.79 -2.27 9.83
CA LYS A 585 21.18 -2.57 9.43
C LYS A 585 21.32 -2.63 7.91
N LEU A 586 20.48 -3.39 7.23
CA LEU A 586 20.49 -3.53 5.77
C LEU A 586 20.29 -2.18 5.06
N CYS A 587 19.33 -1.37 5.51
CA CYS A 587 19.07 -0.05 4.94
C CYS A 587 20.25 0.92 5.14
N ASN A 588 20.86 0.91 6.33
CA ASN A 588 22.01 1.77 6.62
C ASN A 588 23.23 1.38 5.79
N THR A 589 23.52 0.07 5.67
CA THR A 589 24.60 -0.42 4.80
C THR A 589 24.34 -0.06 3.34
N PHE A 590 23.10 -0.27 2.86
CA PHE A 590 22.70 0.11 1.51
C PHE A 590 22.96 1.61 1.24
N LEU A 591 22.58 2.49 2.16
CA LEU A 591 22.76 3.94 2.02
C LEU A 591 24.22 4.38 2.06
N TYR A 592 25.03 3.73 2.89
CA TYR A 592 26.46 4.00 3.00
C TYR A 592 27.24 3.61 1.75
N GLU A 593 26.86 2.49 1.11
CA GLU A 593 27.50 1.99 -0.10
C GLU A 593 27.01 2.67 -1.38
N PHE A 594 25.75 3.12 -1.41
CA PHE A 594 25.10 3.71 -2.59
C PHE A 594 25.93 4.79 -3.31
N PRO A 595 26.44 5.86 -2.65
CA PRO A 595 27.17 6.92 -3.33
C PRO A 595 28.54 6.47 -3.87
N LYS A 596 29.12 5.40 -3.32
CA LYS A 596 30.39 4.82 -3.78
C LYS A 596 30.20 4.04 -5.08
N LEU A 597 29.04 3.36 -5.21
CA LEU A 597 28.70 2.55 -6.37
C LEU A 597 28.08 3.37 -7.51
N TYR A 598 27.16 4.29 -7.20
CA TYR A 598 26.36 5.00 -8.21
C TYR A 598 26.66 6.50 -8.31
N THR A 599 27.71 6.98 -7.64
CA THR A 599 28.03 8.40 -7.43
C THR A 599 27.11 9.14 -6.45
N THR A 600 27.66 10.15 -5.78
CA THR A 600 26.92 11.06 -4.88
C THR A 600 25.73 11.71 -5.56
N ARG A 601 25.81 12.01 -6.86
CA ARG A 601 24.72 12.63 -7.64
C ARG A 601 23.45 11.78 -7.62
N GLN A 602 23.58 10.46 -7.56
CA GLN A 602 22.43 9.57 -7.65
C GLN A 602 21.70 9.40 -6.31
N ASN A 603 22.32 9.78 -5.19
CA ASN A 603 21.76 9.62 -3.85
C ASN A 603 20.77 10.77 -3.51
N VAL A 604 19.58 10.71 -4.09
CA VAL A 604 18.53 11.74 -3.92
C VAL A 604 17.60 11.43 -2.74
N GLN A 605 16.68 12.33 -2.39
CA GLN A 605 15.79 12.19 -1.24
C GLN A 605 15.04 10.86 -1.17
N VAL A 606 14.59 10.32 -2.30
CA VAL A 606 13.86 9.03 -2.31
C VAL A 606 14.76 7.86 -1.91
N VAL A 607 16.05 7.91 -2.26
CA VAL A 607 17.06 6.93 -1.81
C VAL A 607 17.23 7.06 -0.30
N HIS A 608 17.49 8.28 0.17
CA HIS A 608 17.62 8.59 1.60
C HIS A 608 16.40 8.14 2.43
N SER A 609 15.19 8.19 1.87
CA SER A 609 13.96 7.89 2.61
C SER A 609 13.90 6.49 3.25
N ILE A 610 14.67 5.52 2.73
CA ILE A 610 14.72 4.17 3.28
C ILE A 610 15.40 4.11 4.66
N SER A 611 16.17 5.13 5.07
CA SER A 611 16.74 5.22 6.43
C SER A 611 15.65 5.25 7.50
N HIS A 612 14.44 5.71 7.15
CA HIS A 612 13.32 5.85 8.08
C HIS A 612 12.42 4.61 8.09
N LEU A 613 12.72 3.59 7.28
CA LEU A 613 11.87 2.41 7.13
C LEU A 613 11.79 1.60 8.43
N SER A 614 12.92 1.29 9.06
CA SER A 614 12.94 0.51 10.31
C SER A 614 12.13 1.18 11.42
N GLU A 615 12.28 2.48 11.60
CA GLU A 615 11.53 3.23 12.62
C GLU A 615 10.03 3.30 12.29
N THR A 616 9.67 3.41 11.01
CA THR A 616 8.27 3.31 10.57
C THR A 616 7.69 1.93 10.92
N LEU A 617 8.44 0.85 10.68
CA LEU A 617 8.02 -0.52 11.00
C LEU A 617 7.84 -0.74 12.50
N ARG A 618 8.72 -0.19 13.36
CA ARG A 618 8.55 -0.29 14.82
C ARG A 618 7.28 0.41 15.29
N LYS A 619 6.95 1.56 14.67
CA LYS A 619 5.82 2.40 15.07
C LYS A 619 4.48 1.87 14.58
N PHE A 620 4.45 1.33 13.36
CA PHE A 620 3.22 1.03 12.64
C PHE A 620 3.13 -0.41 12.11
N GLY A 621 4.04 -1.31 12.49
CA GLY A 621 3.99 -2.72 12.07
C GLY A 621 4.46 -2.95 10.63
N PRO A 622 4.17 -4.12 10.04
CA PRO A 622 4.66 -4.52 8.72
C PRO A 622 4.27 -3.55 7.60
N LEU A 623 5.16 -3.37 6.62
CA LEU A 623 5.00 -2.45 5.48
C LEU A 623 3.75 -2.75 4.63
N SER A 624 3.22 -3.96 4.74
CA SER A 624 2.07 -4.40 3.95
C SER A 624 0.73 -3.96 4.53
N THR A 625 0.72 -3.57 5.81
CA THR A 625 -0.48 -3.17 6.54
C THR A 625 -0.96 -1.77 6.17
N TYR A 626 -0.07 -0.96 5.60
CA TYR A 626 -0.32 0.40 5.12
C TYR A 626 0.35 0.61 3.76
N SER A 627 -0.39 1.09 2.77
CA SER A 627 0.20 1.54 1.52
C SER A 627 -0.76 2.42 0.74
N THR A 628 -0.20 3.34 -0.05
CA THR A 628 -0.97 4.11 -1.02
C THR A 628 -1.57 3.25 -2.13
N PHE A 629 -1.10 2.01 -2.38
CA PHE A 629 -1.77 1.07 -3.32
C PHE A 629 -3.28 0.99 -3.08
N ASN A 630 -3.70 0.83 -1.82
CA ASN A 630 -5.12 0.68 -1.50
C ASN A 630 -5.91 1.97 -1.76
N PHE A 631 -5.28 3.11 -1.47
CA PHE A 631 -5.89 4.42 -1.70
C PHE A 631 -5.94 4.77 -3.19
N GLU A 632 -4.87 4.57 -3.95
CA GLU A 632 -4.84 4.78 -5.40
C GLU A 632 -5.90 3.94 -6.11
N ASN A 633 -6.10 2.70 -5.68
CA ASN A 633 -7.17 1.87 -6.22
C ASN A 633 -8.54 2.44 -5.99
N ARG A 634 -8.81 2.87 -4.75
CA ARG A 634 -10.06 3.52 -4.42
C ARG A 634 -10.23 4.79 -5.27
N LEU A 635 -9.23 5.65 -5.34
CA LEU A 635 -9.27 6.89 -6.12
C LEU A 635 -9.43 6.63 -7.62
N GLY A 636 -8.80 5.58 -8.16
CA GLY A 636 -8.93 5.17 -9.55
C GLY A 636 -10.35 4.75 -9.90
N VAL A 637 -11.01 3.99 -9.03
CA VAL A 637 -12.44 3.63 -9.18
C VAL A 637 -13.31 4.88 -9.19
N LEU A 638 -13.11 5.78 -8.23
CA LEU A 638 -13.88 7.02 -8.13
C LEU A 638 -13.72 7.88 -9.38
N THR A 639 -12.49 8.01 -9.86
CA THR A 639 -12.17 8.80 -11.04
C THR A 639 -12.82 8.20 -12.29
N ARG A 640 -12.77 6.89 -12.49
CA ARG A 640 -13.40 6.21 -13.64
C ARG A 640 -14.92 6.29 -13.63
N SER A 641 -15.53 6.34 -12.45
CA SER A 641 -16.98 6.46 -12.27
C SER A 641 -17.52 7.83 -12.69
N SER A 642 -16.68 8.88 -12.66
CA SER A 642 -17.03 10.23 -13.12
C SER A 642 -16.82 10.33 -14.63
N LYS A 643 -17.88 10.70 -15.37
CA LYS A 643 -17.84 10.84 -16.83
C LYS A 643 -18.13 12.27 -17.30
N GLY A 644 -18.55 13.17 -16.41
CA GLY A 644 -18.89 14.55 -16.77
C GLY A 644 -17.66 15.41 -17.03
N THR A 645 -17.70 16.29 -18.03
CA THR A 645 -16.59 17.21 -18.36
C THR A 645 -16.52 18.46 -17.47
N ARG A 646 -17.56 18.68 -16.65
CA ARG A 646 -17.72 19.80 -15.72
C ARG A 646 -18.12 19.23 -14.37
N ARG A 647 -17.51 19.71 -13.28
CA ARG A 647 -17.78 19.29 -11.88
C ARG A 647 -17.36 17.85 -11.53
N HIS A 648 -16.23 17.38 -12.07
CA HIS A 648 -15.65 16.06 -11.75
C HIS A 648 -15.62 15.76 -10.24
N ALA A 649 -15.12 16.68 -9.42
CA ALA A 649 -15.03 16.49 -7.97
C ALA A 649 -16.39 16.17 -7.32
N THR A 650 -17.43 16.94 -7.69
CA THR A 650 -18.79 16.74 -7.18
C THR A 650 -19.40 15.42 -7.65
N GLU A 651 -19.14 15.01 -8.89
CA GLU A 651 -19.61 13.72 -9.42
C GLU A 651 -18.91 12.56 -8.71
N MET A 652 -17.58 12.60 -8.55
CA MET A 652 -16.80 11.61 -7.81
C MET A 652 -17.31 11.45 -6.37
N MET A 653 -17.55 12.56 -5.68
CA MET A 653 -18.10 12.58 -4.32
C MET A 653 -19.48 11.92 -4.26
N ASN A 654 -20.39 12.32 -5.15
CA ASN A 654 -21.74 11.75 -5.20
C ASN A 654 -21.70 10.25 -5.48
N ASN A 655 -20.91 9.80 -6.47
CA ASN A 655 -20.79 8.39 -6.81
C ASN A 655 -20.26 7.55 -5.64
N LEU A 656 -19.26 8.05 -4.88
CA LEU A 656 -18.80 7.35 -3.68
C LEU A 656 -19.88 7.27 -2.62
N MET A 657 -20.59 8.37 -2.34
CA MET A 657 -21.66 8.38 -1.34
C MET A 657 -22.77 7.40 -1.72
N TYR A 658 -23.18 7.35 -2.99
CA TYR A 658 -24.19 6.39 -3.45
C TYR A 658 -23.72 4.94 -3.40
N LEU A 659 -22.46 4.68 -3.77
CA LEU A 659 -21.87 3.35 -3.65
C LEU A 659 -21.86 2.89 -2.19
N ARG A 660 -21.50 3.79 -1.27
CA ARG A 660 -21.50 3.52 0.16
C ARG A 660 -22.91 3.24 0.69
N ASP A 661 -23.87 4.08 0.32
CA ASP A 661 -25.29 3.87 0.66
C ASP A 661 -25.77 2.51 0.14
N ALA A 662 -25.40 2.12 -1.08
CA ALA A 662 -25.71 0.82 -1.64
C ALA A 662 -25.06 -0.34 -0.87
N CYS A 663 -23.79 -0.20 -0.44
CA CYS A 663 -23.15 -1.18 0.44
C CYS A 663 -23.91 -1.34 1.76
N PHE A 664 -24.29 -0.23 2.43
CA PHE A 664 -25.03 -0.29 3.69
C PHE A 664 -26.41 -0.91 3.52
N GLU A 665 -27.16 -0.55 2.47
CA GLU A 665 -28.44 -1.21 2.19
C GLU A 665 -28.22 -2.71 1.97
N SER A 666 -27.19 -3.12 1.21
CA SER A 666 -26.91 -4.54 0.96
C SER A 666 -26.62 -5.35 2.22
N MET A 667 -26.16 -4.72 3.30
CA MET A 667 -25.86 -5.38 4.57
C MET A 667 -27.08 -5.57 5.47
N LYS A 668 -28.24 -4.98 5.13
CA LYS A 668 -29.43 -5.08 5.98
C LYS A 668 -30.10 -6.46 5.89
N PRO A 669 -30.70 -6.97 6.98
CA PRO A 669 -31.35 -8.29 7.00
C PRO A 669 -32.54 -8.43 6.04
N ASP A 670 -33.20 -7.32 5.69
CA ASP A 670 -34.36 -7.27 4.79
C ASP A 670 -34.00 -7.38 3.30
N MET A 671 -32.71 -7.36 2.97
CA MET A 671 -32.25 -7.52 1.59
C MET A 671 -32.63 -8.88 1.02
N ASN A 672 -33.14 -8.87 -0.22
CA ASN A 672 -33.44 -10.11 -0.94
C ASN A 672 -32.16 -10.95 -1.10
N LYS A 673 -32.16 -12.20 -0.61
CA LYS A 673 -30.99 -13.08 -0.56
C LYS A 673 -30.40 -13.38 -1.95
N VAL A 674 -31.24 -13.59 -2.96
CA VAL A 674 -30.80 -13.84 -4.34
C VAL A 674 -30.08 -12.61 -4.89
N LEU A 675 -30.67 -11.44 -4.69
CA LEU A 675 -30.07 -10.19 -5.13
C LEU A 675 -28.78 -9.89 -4.38
N HIS A 676 -28.75 -10.10 -3.06
CA HIS A 676 -27.55 -9.94 -2.24
C HIS A 676 -26.41 -10.83 -2.75
N LYS A 677 -26.68 -12.12 -3.01
CA LYS A 677 -25.71 -13.07 -3.59
C LYS A 677 -25.18 -12.60 -4.95
N LEU A 678 -26.02 -11.94 -5.75
CA LEU A 678 -25.64 -11.37 -7.04
C LEU A 678 -24.78 -10.11 -6.91
N ILE A 679 -25.17 -9.15 -6.05
CA ILE A 679 -24.59 -7.78 -6.03
C ILE A 679 -23.47 -7.60 -5.02
N SER A 680 -23.41 -8.40 -3.95
CA SER A 680 -22.37 -8.30 -2.91
C SER A 680 -20.96 -8.36 -3.52
N PRO A 681 -20.65 -9.29 -4.45
CA PRO A 681 -19.35 -9.30 -5.15
C PRO A 681 -19.07 -8.04 -5.99
N TRP A 682 -20.10 -7.30 -6.39
CA TRP A 682 -19.97 -6.07 -7.18
C TRP A 682 -19.72 -4.84 -6.30
N LEU A 683 -20.36 -4.78 -5.13
CA LEU A 683 -20.32 -3.66 -4.20
C LEU A 683 -19.02 -3.60 -3.41
N HIS A 684 -18.56 -4.74 -2.88
CA HIS A 684 -17.42 -4.74 -1.97
C HIS A 684 -16.08 -4.54 -2.67
N MET A 685 -16.04 -4.60 -4.03
CA MET A 685 -14.88 -4.34 -4.91
C MET A 685 -13.57 -5.08 -4.57
N THR A 686 -13.58 -5.89 -3.52
CA THR A 686 -12.69 -7.00 -3.25
C THR A 686 -13.40 -8.24 -3.75
N ASN A 687 -12.65 -9.23 -4.22
CA ASN A 687 -13.17 -10.58 -4.45
C ASN A 687 -13.56 -11.21 -3.09
N SER A 688 -14.50 -10.62 -2.36
CA SER A 688 -15.05 -11.23 -1.16
C SER A 688 -16.02 -12.31 -1.61
N TYR A 689 -15.44 -13.49 -1.84
CA TYR A 689 -16.16 -14.74 -1.82
C TYR A 689 -16.83 -14.85 -0.45
N SER A 690 -18.14 -15.04 -0.47
CA SER A 690 -19.00 -15.14 0.70
C SER A 690 -18.51 -16.19 1.70
N ASN A 691 -18.66 -15.88 2.99
CA ASN A 691 -18.59 -16.82 4.11
C ASN A 691 -19.36 -18.11 3.78
N ALA A 692 -18.62 -19.14 3.38
CA ALA A 692 -19.05 -20.53 3.45
C ALA A 692 -17.92 -21.27 4.15
N THR A 693 -18.12 -21.51 5.44
CA THR A 693 -17.26 -22.26 6.37
C THR A 693 -17.21 -23.75 6.05
N LYS A 694 -17.00 -24.10 4.78
CA LYS A 694 -16.90 -25.49 4.36
C LYS A 694 -15.66 -25.66 3.51
N TYR A 695 -14.61 -26.21 4.14
CA TYR A 695 -13.49 -26.81 3.44
C TYR A 695 -14.04 -27.69 2.33
N SER A 696 -13.81 -27.31 1.08
CA SER A 696 -14.37 -28.00 -0.08
C SER A 696 -13.33 -28.16 -1.17
N VAL A 697 -13.16 -29.40 -1.63
CA VAL A 697 -12.30 -29.68 -2.78
C VAL A 697 -13.19 -29.94 -3.98
N ARG A 698 -12.99 -29.19 -5.06
CA ARG A 698 -13.67 -29.38 -6.34
C ARG A 698 -12.66 -29.63 -7.45
N THR A 699 -12.75 -30.76 -8.11
CA THR A 699 -11.94 -31.05 -9.30
C THR A 699 -12.64 -30.61 -10.58
N LEU A 700 -11.84 -30.23 -11.57
CA LEU A 700 -12.30 -29.89 -12.92
C LEU A 700 -11.35 -30.53 -13.94
N HIS A 701 -11.84 -30.67 -15.17
CA HIS A 701 -11.07 -31.19 -16.31
C HIS A 701 -10.52 -32.60 -16.08
N PRO A 702 -11.40 -33.63 -16.02
CA PRO A 702 -10.96 -35.01 -15.98
C PRO A 702 -10.09 -35.31 -17.21
N LEU A 703 -9.01 -36.05 -17.00
CA LEU A 703 -8.05 -36.43 -18.01
C LEU A 703 -8.23 -37.91 -18.37
N ASN A 704 -8.27 -38.21 -19.67
CA ASN A 704 -8.25 -39.58 -20.19
C ASN A 704 -6.81 -40.13 -20.25
N THR A 705 -6.03 -39.89 -19.21
CA THR A 705 -4.61 -40.28 -19.12
C THR A 705 -4.40 -41.09 -17.86
N SER A 706 -3.65 -42.18 -17.94
CA SER A 706 -3.22 -42.97 -16.79
C SER A 706 -1.75 -42.72 -16.46
N ASP A 707 -1.44 -42.56 -15.18
CA ASP A 707 -0.07 -42.53 -14.67
C ASP A 707 0.29 -43.94 -14.16
N GLN A 708 1.27 -44.59 -14.80
CA GLN A 708 1.68 -45.95 -14.48
C GLN A 708 2.24 -46.08 -13.05
N ALA A 709 2.90 -45.03 -12.53
CA ALA A 709 3.41 -45.05 -11.17
C ALA A 709 2.26 -45.04 -10.17
N ILE A 710 1.24 -44.21 -10.38
CA ILE A 710 0.07 -44.12 -9.50
C ILE A 710 -0.80 -45.38 -9.60
N SER A 711 -1.01 -45.89 -10.82
CA SER A 711 -1.82 -47.09 -11.08
C SER A 711 -1.21 -48.37 -10.49
N SER A 712 0.11 -48.40 -10.27
CA SER A 712 0.78 -49.53 -9.62
C SER A 712 0.77 -49.44 -8.09
N ILE A 713 0.64 -48.24 -7.52
CA ILE A 713 0.61 -48.01 -6.07
C ILE A 713 -0.82 -48.15 -5.51
N PHE A 714 -1.83 -47.67 -6.24
CA PHE A 714 -3.21 -47.59 -5.74
C PHE A 714 -4.16 -48.54 -6.48
N PRO A 715 -4.79 -49.50 -5.78
CA PRO A 715 -5.85 -50.31 -6.37
C PRO A 715 -7.17 -49.52 -6.42
N GLY A 716 -7.91 -49.61 -7.53
CA GLY A 716 -9.25 -49.01 -7.68
C GLY A 716 -9.45 -48.28 -9.00
N GLU A 717 -10.63 -47.68 -9.18
CA GLU A 717 -10.91 -46.78 -10.29
C GLU A 717 -10.28 -45.42 -10.01
N ILE A 718 -9.28 -45.04 -10.83
CA ILE A 718 -8.54 -43.80 -10.66
C ILE A 718 -8.99 -42.80 -11.73
N VAL A 719 -9.42 -41.62 -11.29
CA VAL A 719 -9.75 -40.49 -12.17
C VAL A 719 -8.72 -39.39 -11.96
N TYR A 720 -8.11 -38.94 -13.06
CA TYR A 720 -7.07 -37.91 -13.06
C TYR A 720 -7.63 -36.55 -13.44
N TYR A 721 -7.06 -35.48 -12.88
CA TYR A 721 -7.51 -34.11 -13.10
C TYR A 721 -6.33 -33.18 -13.40
N SER A 722 -6.54 -32.19 -14.27
CA SER A 722 -5.53 -31.13 -14.46
C SER A 722 -5.63 -30.00 -13.44
N THR A 723 -6.76 -29.91 -12.72
CA THR A 723 -7.09 -28.76 -11.87
C THR A 723 -7.95 -29.19 -10.69
N ALA A 724 -7.62 -28.66 -9.51
CA ALA A 724 -8.45 -28.72 -8.32
C ALA A 724 -8.64 -27.32 -7.74
N PHE A 725 -9.76 -27.11 -7.08
CA PHE A 725 -10.00 -25.96 -6.22
C PHE A 725 -10.03 -26.47 -4.79
N ILE A 726 -9.20 -25.88 -3.95
CA ILE A 726 -9.32 -26.01 -2.49
C ILE A 726 -9.97 -24.72 -2.05
N ASP A 727 -11.22 -24.83 -1.62
CA ASP A 727 -12.15 -23.73 -1.44
C ASP A 727 -12.29 -22.91 -2.74
N GLN A 728 -11.77 -21.67 -2.76
CA GLN A 728 -11.80 -20.79 -3.93
C GLN A 728 -10.44 -20.67 -4.62
N VAL A 729 -9.42 -21.34 -4.08
CA VAL A 729 -8.06 -21.25 -4.59
C VAL A 729 -7.81 -22.38 -5.57
N ARG A 730 -7.56 -22.02 -6.83
CA ARG A 730 -7.27 -22.97 -7.91
C ARG A 730 -5.84 -23.50 -7.82
N PHE A 731 -5.64 -24.80 -7.89
CA PHE A 731 -4.35 -25.47 -8.05
C PHE A 731 -4.33 -26.26 -9.37
N THR A 732 -3.16 -26.38 -9.99
CA THR A 732 -3.01 -27.07 -11.27
C THR A 732 -1.81 -28.00 -11.27
N THR A 733 -1.79 -29.02 -12.14
CA THR A 733 -0.55 -29.78 -12.38
C THR A 733 0.47 -28.93 -13.15
N TYR A 734 1.77 -29.21 -12.98
CA TYR A 734 2.82 -28.47 -13.68
C TYR A 734 2.75 -28.66 -15.20
N ASP A 735 2.31 -29.84 -15.67
CA ASP A 735 2.11 -30.12 -17.09
C ASP A 735 1.01 -29.24 -17.69
N TYR A 736 -0.09 -29.04 -16.95
CA TYR A 736 -1.15 -28.11 -17.35
C TYR A 736 -0.64 -26.66 -17.39
N ALA A 737 0.17 -26.26 -16.41
CA ALA A 737 0.72 -24.92 -16.31
C ALA A 737 1.82 -24.62 -17.35
N ARG A 738 2.50 -25.65 -17.90
CA ARG A 738 3.70 -25.50 -18.75
C ARG A 738 3.57 -24.48 -19.87
N ASN A 739 2.42 -24.46 -20.55
CA ASN A 739 2.15 -23.58 -21.70
C ASN A 739 1.28 -22.36 -21.34
N LYS A 740 1.04 -22.10 -20.05
CA LYS A 740 0.25 -20.98 -19.55
C LYS A 740 1.15 -19.88 -19.01
N VAL A 741 0.62 -18.66 -18.88
CA VAL A 741 1.34 -17.55 -18.24
C VAL A 741 1.41 -17.75 -16.72
N ALA A 742 0.30 -18.19 -16.12
CA ALA A 742 0.19 -18.49 -14.70
C ALA A 742 0.71 -19.91 -14.39
N ASP A 743 1.25 -20.09 -13.19
CA ASP A 743 1.64 -21.39 -12.64
C ASP A 743 1.05 -21.57 -11.24
N ASP A 744 -0.04 -22.35 -11.17
CA ASP A 744 -0.69 -22.72 -9.91
C ASP A 744 -0.22 -24.11 -9.40
N SER A 745 0.90 -24.63 -9.92
CA SER A 745 1.44 -25.95 -9.54
C SER A 745 2.50 -25.89 -8.45
N SER A 746 3.15 -24.74 -8.26
CA SER A 746 4.22 -24.57 -7.28
C SER A 746 3.62 -24.21 -5.92
N ILE A 747 3.91 -25.04 -4.92
CA ILE A 747 3.26 -24.99 -3.60
C ILE A 747 4.26 -25.12 -2.45
N ILE A 748 3.82 -24.66 -1.29
CA ILE A 748 4.37 -24.98 0.03
C ILE A 748 3.38 -25.92 0.70
N PHE A 749 3.86 -27.01 1.29
CA PHE A 749 3.02 -28.02 1.93
C PHE A 749 3.73 -28.60 3.16
N THR A 750 2.98 -29.27 4.03
CA THR A 750 3.50 -29.91 5.25
C THR A 750 3.64 -31.42 5.08
N THR A 751 4.71 -31.99 5.62
CA THR A 751 4.82 -33.44 5.89
C THR A 751 5.20 -33.64 7.34
N GLY A 752 4.24 -34.10 8.15
CA GLY A 752 4.41 -34.07 9.61
C GLY A 752 4.49 -32.63 10.12
N SER A 753 5.59 -32.25 10.76
CA SER A 753 5.83 -30.89 11.27
C SER A 753 6.69 -30.00 10.36
N GLU A 754 7.17 -30.50 9.22
CA GLU A 754 8.11 -29.79 8.35
C GLU A 754 7.42 -29.17 7.13
N GLU A 755 7.73 -27.90 6.87
CA GLU A 755 7.34 -27.21 5.64
C GLU A 755 8.27 -27.58 4.48
N ASN A 756 7.68 -27.94 3.35
CA ASN A 756 8.38 -28.40 2.16
C ASN A 756 7.91 -27.63 0.92
N PHE A 757 8.78 -27.59 -0.09
CA PHE A 757 8.53 -26.91 -1.36
C PHE A 757 8.48 -27.94 -2.48
N GLY A 758 7.51 -27.80 -3.38
CA GLY A 758 7.36 -28.75 -4.46
C GLY A 758 6.40 -28.30 -5.54
N ARG A 759 6.23 -29.17 -6.53
CA ARG A 759 5.35 -28.92 -7.68
C ARG A 759 4.37 -30.07 -7.85
N ILE A 760 3.09 -29.72 -8.02
CA ILE A 760 2.03 -30.71 -8.22
C ILE A 760 2.24 -31.38 -9.58
N ARG A 761 2.60 -32.66 -9.54
CA ARG A 761 2.73 -33.51 -10.72
C ARG A 761 1.37 -34.05 -11.16
N CYS A 762 0.61 -34.58 -10.20
CA CYS A 762 -0.64 -35.24 -10.49
C CYS A 762 -1.71 -34.88 -9.46
N ILE A 763 -2.97 -34.82 -9.91
CA ILE A 763 -4.16 -34.70 -9.07
C ILE A 763 -5.10 -35.83 -9.47
N PHE A 764 -5.56 -36.63 -8.52
CA PHE A 764 -6.41 -37.78 -8.81
C PHE A 764 -7.34 -38.15 -7.66
N SER A 765 -8.43 -38.84 -7.96
CA SER A 765 -9.31 -39.47 -6.97
C SER A 765 -9.34 -40.98 -7.19
N ILE A 766 -9.53 -41.75 -6.12
CA ILE A 766 -9.69 -43.21 -6.16
C ILE A 766 -11.13 -43.52 -5.71
N ASN A 767 -11.90 -44.26 -6.52
CA ASN A 767 -13.27 -44.67 -6.22
C ASN A 767 -14.16 -43.49 -5.75
N ASP A 768 -14.09 -42.36 -6.46
CA ASP A 768 -14.82 -41.11 -6.15
C ASP A 768 -14.54 -40.48 -4.77
N ALA A 769 -13.44 -40.86 -4.11
CA ALA A 769 -12.99 -40.23 -2.87
C ALA A 769 -12.44 -38.80 -3.08
N GLU A 770 -12.13 -38.12 -1.97
CA GLU A 770 -11.54 -36.79 -2.00
C GLU A 770 -10.22 -36.78 -2.81
N PRO A 771 -9.95 -35.72 -3.62
CA PRO A 771 -8.76 -35.67 -4.46
C PRO A 771 -7.45 -35.65 -3.67
N MET A 772 -6.48 -36.44 -4.14
CA MET A 772 -5.12 -36.51 -3.65
C MET A 772 -4.15 -35.83 -4.62
N PHE A 773 -3.00 -35.38 -4.09
CA PHE A 773 -1.99 -34.62 -4.82
C PHE A 773 -0.65 -35.36 -4.77
N TYR A 774 -0.13 -35.70 -5.95
CA TYR A 774 1.21 -36.25 -6.08
C TYR A 774 2.17 -35.11 -6.42
N VAL A 775 3.14 -34.87 -5.54
CA VAL A 775 3.98 -33.66 -5.55
C VAL A 775 5.44 -34.05 -5.66
N ASP A 776 6.13 -33.46 -6.64
CA ASP A 776 7.57 -33.59 -6.77
C ASP A 776 8.25 -32.66 -5.75
N VAL A 777 8.94 -33.25 -4.77
CA VAL A 777 9.66 -32.52 -3.73
C VAL A 777 11.06 -32.19 -4.24
N VAL A 778 11.48 -30.96 -4.01
CA VAL A 778 12.88 -30.59 -4.26
C VAL A 778 13.69 -30.82 -2.99
N SER A 779 14.60 -31.80 -3.04
CA SER A 779 15.50 -32.12 -1.92
C SER A 779 16.62 -31.10 -1.74
N ASN A 780 17.16 -31.00 -0.53
CA ASN A 780 18.34 -30.18 -0.17
C ASN A 780 18.16 -28.67 -0.41
N MET A 781 16.95 -28.16 -0.16
CA MET A 781 16.70 -26.72 -0.21
C MET A 781 17.46 -26.00 0.91
N THR A 782 18.13 -24.91 0.56
CA THR A 782 18.81 -24.03 1.50
C THR A 782 18.18 -22.66 1.49
N ALA A 783 18.03 -22.08 2.68
CA ALA A 783 17.59 -20.70 2.83
C ALA A 783 18.55 -19.76 2.09
N PHE A 784 17.98 -18.74 1.44
CA PHE A 784 18.76 -17.74 0.72
C PHE A 784 19.70 -17.00 1.67
N THR A 785 20.96 -16.85 1.28
CA THR A 785 21.97 -16.15 2.06
C THR A 785 22.51 -14.94 1.32
N CYS A 786 22.59 -13.80 2.01
CA CYS A 786 23.31 -12.61 1.57
C CYS A 786 24.47 -12.34 2.51
N ARG A 787 25.65 -12.02 1.96
CA ARG A 787 26.83 -11.68 2.74
C ARG A 787 27.16 -10.21 2.52
N THR A 788 27.29 -9.45 3.61
CA THR A 788 27.89 -8.13 3.61
C THR A 788 29.36 -8.22 4.03
N THR A 789 30.04 -7.09 4.05
CA THR A 789 31.40 -6.99 4.59
C THR A 789 31.49 -7.38 6.07
N THR A 790 30.42 -7.20 6.84
CA THR A 790 30.40 -7.42 8.31
C THR A 790 29.51 -8.58 8.76
N ASP A 791 28.47 -8.92 8.02
CA ASP A 791 27.39 -9.79 8.47
C ASP A 791 26.99 -10.81 7.39
N VAL A 792 26.36 -11.91 7.81
CA VAL A 792 25.70 -12.86 6.92
C VAL A 792 24.25 -12.95 7.33
N TYR A 793 23.36 -12.72 6.37
CA TYR A 793 21.92 -12.78 6.55
C TYR A 793 21.40 -14.04 5.85
N SER A 794 20.60 -14.85 6.56
CA SER A 794 19.85 -15.97 5.98
C SER A 794 18.36 -15.64 6.02
N TYR A 795 17.62 -16.02 4.98
CA TYR A 795 16.19 -15.75 4.88
C TYR A 795 15.43 -16.95 4.31
N SER A 796 14.62 -17.59 5.16
CA SER A 796 13.99 -18.89 4.88
C SER A 796 12.81 -18.84 3.91
N ASN A 797 12.21 -17.67 3.68
CA ASN A 797 11.11 -17.53 2.72
C ASN A 797 11.57 -17.55 1.24
N ILE A 798 12.89 -17.56 1.01
CA ILE A 798 13.49 -17.82 -0.29
C ILE A 798 14.33 -19.07 -0.13
N GLN A 799 14.01 -20.11 -0.88
CA GLN A 799 14.69 -21.40 -0.80
C GLN A 799 15.29 -21.72 -2.16
N THR A 800 16.57 -22.09 -2.17
CA THR A 800 17.29 -22.50 -3.38
C THR A 800 17.75 -23.96 -3.27
N GLY A 801 17.63 -24.73 -4.33
CA GLY A 801 18.08 -26.12 -4.37
C GLY A 801 18.41 -26.58 -5.79
N LEU A 802 18.71 -27.87 -5.95
CA LEU A 802 18.98 -28.50 -7.24
C LEU A 802 17.77 -29.32 -7.69
N SER A 803 17.30 -29.05 -8.90
CA SER A 803 16.33 -29.86 -9.63
C SER A 803 17.05 -31.18 -10.02
N SER A 804 16.80 -32.25 -9.28
CA SER A 804 17.38 -33.58 -9.53
C SER A 804 16.54 -34.38 -10.52
N ASP A 805 17.17 -35.19 -11.38
CA ASP A 805 16.44 -36.12 -12.26
C ASP A 805 15.69 -37.23 -11.50
N ASN A 806 16.08 -37.51 -10.25
CA ASN A 806 15.36 -38.39 -9.32
C ASN A 806 14.55 -37.55 -8.31
N THR A 807 13.46 -36.94 -8.76
CA THR A 807 12.54 -36.24 -7.85
C THR A 807 11.90 -37.25 -6.90
N ASN A 808 12.10 -37.07 -5.59
CA ASN A 808 11.30 -37.79 -4.59
C ASN A 808 9.88 -37.24 -4.65
N SER A 809 8.98 -37.97 -5.26
CA SER A 809 7.57 -37.60 -5.33
C SER A 809 6.84 -38.20 -4.13
N ILE A 810 6.04 -37.38 -3.46
CA ILE A 810 5.25 -37.80 -2.31
C ILE A 810 3.75 -37.62 -2.59
N LEU A 811 2.94 -38.36 -1.85
CA LEU A 811 1.50 -38.17 -1.87
C LEU A 811 1.06 -37.33 -0.68
N ILE A 812 0.28 -36.28 -0.94
CA ILE A 812 -0.32 -35.42 0.08
C ILE A 812 -1.82 -35.26 -0.15
N SER A 813 -2.55 -34.91 0.91
CA SER A 813 -3.94 -34.50 0.83
C SER A 813 -4.06 -33.00 0.54
N ALA A 814 -5.26 -32.54 0.18
CA ALA A 814 -5.53 -31.11 0.04
C ALA A 814 -5.31 -30.32 1.34
N LYS A 815 -5.34 -30.94 2.53
CA LYS A 815 -5.16 -30.27 3.83
C LYS A 815 -3.70 -29.98 4.15
N ASP A 816 -2.80 -30.71 3.51
CA ASP A 816 -1.36 -30.56 3.70
C ASP A 816 -0.80 -29.38 2.88
N ILE A 817 -1.56 -28.86 1.92
CA ILE A 817 -1.16 -27.71 1.10
C ILE A 817 -1.35 -26.43 1.91
N ILE A 818 -0.25 -25.73 2.18
CA ILE A 818 -0.27 -24.45 2.91
C ILE A 818 -0.65 -23.32 1.94
N GLU A 819 0.10 -23.17 0.84
CA GLU A 819 -0.08 -22.05 -0.09
C GLU A 819 0.64 -22.25 -1.42
N LYS A 820 0.40 -21.34 -2.36
CA LYS A 820 1.17 -21.23 -3.61
C LYS A 820 2.43 -20.40 -3.42
N CYS A 821 3.46 -20.71 -4.20
CA CYS A 821 4.71 -19.96 -4.21
C CYS A 821 5.15 -19.61 -5.65
N VAL A 822 6.08 -18.66 -5.78
CA VAL A 822 6.72 -18.34 -7.07
C VAL A 822 7.85 -19.33 -7.30
N PHE A 823 8.00 -19.80 -8.52
CA PHE A 823 9.05 -20.75 -8.90
C PHE A 823 9.93 -20.18 -10.02
N TYR A 824 11.24 -20.39 -9.92
CA TYR A 824 12.19 -20.07 -10.97
C TYR A 824 13.19 -21.20 -11.11
N GLU A 825 13.38 -21.72 -12.33
CA GLU A 825 14.42 -22.70 -12.64
C GLU A 825 15.45 -22.07 -13.59
N ARG A 826 16.72 -22.13 -13.18
CA ARG A 826 17.86 -21.67 -13.99
C ARG A 826 18.26 -22.74 -15.01
N SER A 827 19.05 -22.33 -15.99
CA SER A 827 19.60 -23.24 -17.01
C SER A 827 20.54 -24.30 -16.43
N ASP A 828 21.16 -24.04 -15.29
CA ASP A 828 22.02 -24.96 -14.55
C ASP A 828 21.26 -25.82 -13.53
N LYS A 829 19.94 -25.96 -13.68
CA LYS A 829 19.05 -26.79 -12.84
C LYS A 829 18.95 -26.34 -11.38
N ILE A 830 19.50 -25.17 -11.03
CA ILE A 830 19.22 -24.54 -9.75
C ILE A 830 17.81 -23.99 -9.78
N CYS A 831 16.98 -24.40 -8.83
CA CYS A 831 15.63 -23.89 -8.66
C CYS A 831 15.51 -23.04 -7.41
N THR A 832 14.72 -21.98 -7.51
CA THR A 832 14.38 -21.08 -6.42
C THR A 832 12.87 -21.04 -6.22
N PHE A 833 12.44 -21.28 -4.99
CA PHE A 833 11.08 -21.05 -4.56
C PHE A 833 11.02 -19.80 -3.70
N TYR A 834 9.99 -18.99 -3.92
CA TYR A 834 9.74 -17.80 -3.14
C TYR A 834 8.36 -17.88 -2.51
N ARG A 835 8.33 -17.92 -1.18
CA ARG A 835 7.11 -17.66 -0.41
C ARG A 835 6.78 -16.18 -0.58
N PHE A 836 5.53 -15.86 -0.84
CA PHE A 836 5.15 -14.45 -0.91
C PHE A 836 5.14 -13.85 0.51
N PRO A 837 5.80 -12.70 0.71
CA PRO A 837 5.86 -12.09 2.03
C PRO A 837 4.48 -11.61 2.54
N ASN A 838 3.56 -11.26 1.63
CA ASN A 838 2.23 -10.71 1.96
C ASN A 838 1.04 -11.62 1.73
N LEU A 839 1.25 -12.91 1.53
CA LEU A 839 0.12 -13.82 1.42
C LEU A 839 -0.46 -14.05 2.86
N GLU A 840 -1.48 -13.31 3.30
CA GLU A 840 -2.11 -13.52 4.64
C GLU A 840 -2.39 -15.02 4.88
N GLU A 841 -1.96 -15.59 6.01
CA GLU A 841 -1.97 -17.04 6.28
C GLU A 841 -3.30 -17.71 5.88
N CYS A 842 -3.24 -18.68 4.95
CA CYS A 842 -4.17 -19.81 4.94
C CYS A 842 -3.86 -20.64 6.18
N SER A 843 -4.72 -20.60 7.19
CA SER A 843 -4.72 -21.61 8.25
C SER A 843 -6.06 -21.72 8.91
#